data_AF-A0A954WWJ3-F1
#
_entry.id   AF-A0A954WWJ3-F1
#
_cell.length_a   1.000
_cell.length_b   1.000
_cell.length_c   1.000
_cell.angle_alpha   90.00
_cell.angle_beta   90.00
_cell.angle_gamma   90.00
#
_symmetry.space_group_name_H-M   'P 1'
#
loop_
_entity.id
_entity.type
_entity.pdbx_description
1 polymer ?
#
loop_
_entity_poly.entity_id
_entity_poly.type
_entity_poly.pdbx_seq_one_letter_code
_entity_poly.pdbx_strand_id
1 'polypeptide(L)'
;MSLTKRTLFMLTMVVVSTQSTSLLAQPAVDYGLFNSGVDDSQMALADNAVDPHYELIDPSHVIGDAIVATSAGGFPIPPWLDDTHVSAWITPSVDTNGPGDFDGSPSYVYRTTFNLNDIDIDRLVIDGQWASDNSGQDILLNGESLGFVNTAQFGGFTPFTLDFGFVNGLNTLDFVINNGANEDNPDGPTGVRVEFDGNGTAAPPPPPPHPHAIASLYPTGVNEFGQALEGDLATDPHYRIVLDPFDEEQEALTVPNDGYPIPPWFANNNRSRWISPPDVLDGHDAMGEPGIYVYETKFNLEGKDIDNAAIVLARGTDDAGPTVLLNGVEIPAGASRGFGERSWMSINSASAREAGADFVAGENTLAFVVENGGEDVNPTGLRIDNVHARAAPEGSVRIPGLFNTGVSDDDLALPDFEVDPHYEMNVSPDGAIGPATALGGPPSAWAENSDASRWIGPDNSPAGEGPPGDYEFTIEFDLTGLDASTATIMGTWSADNTGGDILLNGEATGNAQAGSFPFLSPFEISNEMGHSFLPGKNSLTFLLNNAGDADNPAGLRVDGLVAFAMAGGLGGDYNGNGVLDAADIDLLATAVMENSDDLRFDANADGAVTGDDRQFWVTELANTWIGDSNMDGEFNSTDFVVVFGAGEYEDELTANSTWATGDWNGDKEFNSSDFVAAFSDGGYEKGPRPAPVPEPSATILLLMACVMFVHRRARES
;
A
#
# COMPACT_ATOMS: atom_id res chain seq x y z
N MET A 1 -0.88 -35.92 -72.46
CA MET A 1 -2.16 -35.79 -71.73
C MET A 1 -1.90 -36.31 -70.32
N SER A 2 -2.20 -35.49 -69.30
CA SER A 2 -1.90 -35.67 -67.86
C SER A 2 -0.44 -35.43 -67.43
N LEU A 3 -0.19 -34.22 -66.90
CA LEU A 3 0.97 -33.91 -66.05
C LEU A 3 0.60 -34.26 -64.61
N THR A 4 1.36 -35.17 -64.00
CA THR A 4 1.37 -35.45 -62.57
C THR A 4 2.20 -34.39 -61.87
N LYS A 5 1.58 -33.37 -61.26
CA LYS A 5 2.25 -32.49 -60.30
C LYS A 5 2.15 -33.12 -58.91
N ARG A 6 3.29 -33.60 -58.40
CA ARG A 6 3.50 -33.81 -56.96
C ARG A 6 3.67 -32.42 -56.34
N THR A 7 2.67 -31.95 -55.60
CA THR A 7 2.81 -30.79 -54.73
C THR A 7 3.36 -31.30 -53.40
N LEU A 8 4.60 -30.92 -53.11
CA LEU A 8 5.23 -31.05 -51.81
C LEU A 8 4.52 -30.05 -50.88
N PHE A 9 3.67 -30.53 -49.98
CA PHE A 9 3.17 -29.70 -48.89
C PHE A 9 4.31 -29.56 -47.89
N MET A 10 4.98 -28.41 -47.95
CA MET A 10 5.90 -27.92 -46.93
C MET A 10 5.00 -27.56 -45.73
N LEU A 11 4.90 -28.47 -44.76
CA LEU A 11 4.26 -28.18 -43.48
C LEU A 11 5.20 -27.22 -42.75
N THR A 12 4.88 -25.93 -42.78
CA THR A 12 5.49 -24.92 -41.92
C THR A 12 5.18 -25.33 -40.49
N MET A 13 6.14 -25.96 -39.83
CA MET A 13 6.12 -26.21 -38.40
C MET A 13 6.21 -24.83 -37.75
N VAL A 14 5.06 -24.26 -37.39
CA VAL A 14 5.01 -23.15 -36.45
C VAL A 14 5.39 -23.76 -35.12
N VAL A 15 6.68 -23.71 -34.80
CA VAL A 15 7.14 -23.80 -33.41
C VAL A 15 6.60 -22.53 -32.76
N VAL A 16 5.39 -22.61 -32.20
CA VAL A 16 5.02 -21.68 -31.13
C VAL A 16 5.87 -22.15 -29.96
N SER A 17 7.04 -21.53 -29.78
CA SER A 17 7.70 -21.58 -28.49
C SER A 17 6.79 -20.80 -27.55
N THR A 18 5.93 -21.50 -26.83
CA THR A 18 5.41 -20.97 -25.57
C THR A 18 6.63 -20.91 -24.65
N GLN A 19 7.30 -19.76 -24.63
CA GLN A 19 8.14 -19.43 -23.49
C GLN A 19 7.19 -19.45 -22.30
N SER A 20 7.33 -20.45 -21.44
CA SER A 20 6.83 -20.38 -20.08
C SER A 20 7.42 -19.11 -19.47
N THR A 21 6.60 -18.09 -19.31
CA THR A 21 6.91 -17.00 -18.40
C THR A 21 6.68 -17.58 -17.01
N SER A 22 7.71 -18.22 -16.46
CA SER A 22 7.84 -18.30 -15.01
C SER A 22 7.70 -16.86 -14.52
N LEU A 23 6.66 -16.56 -13.75
CA LEU A 23 6.69 -15.39 -12.89
C LEU A 23 7.67 -15.73 -11.76
N LEU A 24 8.97 -15.70 -12.10
CA LEU A 24 9.96 -15.37 -11.10
C LEU A 24 9.45 -14.10 -10.45
N ALA A 25 9.43 -14.01 -9.12
CA ALA A 25 9.38 -12.73 -8.43
C ALA A 25 10.25 -11.76 -9.22
N GLN A 26 9.62 -10.79 -9.88
CA GLN A 26 10.36 -9.90 -10.76
C GLN A 26 11.37 -9.20 -9.85
N PRO A 27 12.67 -9.20 -10.20
CA PRO A 27 13.67 -8.59 -9.36
C PRO A 27 13.28 -7.12 -9.13
N ALA A 28 13.48 -6.63 -7.90
CA ALA A 28 13.30 -5.23 -7.58
C ALA A 28 13.98 -4.38 -8.65
N VAL A 29 13.26 -3.41 -9.20
CA VAL A 29 13.77 -2.54 -10.25
C VAL A 29 14.63 -1.49 -9.58
N ASP A 30 15.94 -1.59 -9.81
CA ASP A 30 16.90 -0.53 -9.46
C ASP A 30 16.73 0.62 -10.45
N TYR A 31 16.23 1.75 -9.98
CA TYR A 31 16.08 2.97 -10.78
C TYR A 31 17.33 3.87 -10.70
N GLY A 32 18.44 3.39 -10.13
CA GLY A 32 19.73 4.07 -10.16
C GLY A 32 19.82 5.27 -9.24
N LEU A 33 19.11 5.22 -8.10
CA LEU A 33 19.20 6.23 -7.05
C LEU A 33 20.13 5.73 -5.94
N PHE A 34 21.19 6.47 -5.65
CA PHE A 34 22.25 6.04 -4.74
C PHE A 34 22.39 6.99 -3.54
N ASN A 35 22.68 6.42 -2.38
CA ASN A 35 23.13 7.20 -1.22
C ASN A 35 24.42 7.95 -1.55
N SER A 36 24.70 9.03 -0.82
CA SER A 36 25.95 9.76 -1.05
C SER A 36 27.17 8.96 -0.57
N GLY A 37 28.27 9.09 -1.30
CA GLY A 37 29.58 8.54 -0.95
C GLY A 37 29.72 7.03 -1.14
N VAL A 38 28.97 6.43 -2.07
CA VAL A 38 29.01 4.98 -2.36
C VAL A 38 29.40 4.69 -3.81
N ASP A 39 29.84 3.46 -4.07
CA ASP A 39 30.11 2.96 -5.42
C ASP A 39 28.85 2.37 -6.10
N ASP A 40 28.98 1.87 -7.33
CA ASP A 40 27.90 1.21 -8.08
C ASP A 40 27.33 -0.04 -7.39
N SER A 41 28.02 -0.57 -6.37
CA SER A 41 27.58 -1.69 -5.55
C SER A 41 26.99 -1.23 -4.20
N GLN A 42 26.72 0.07 -4.06
CA GLN A 42 26.19 0.71 -2.85
C GLN A 42 27.11 0.54 -1.63
N MET A 43 28.41 0.33 -1.85
CA MET A 43 29.40 0.22 -0.78
C MET A 43 30.08 1.57 -0.56
N ALA A 44 30.28 1.94 0.70
CA ALA A 44 30.98 3.17 1.06
C ALA A 44 32.37 3.29 0.40
N LEU A 45 32.62 4.47 -0.18
CA LEU A 45 33.87 4.83 -0.82
C LEU A 45 34.92 5.29 0.22
N ALA A 46 36.19 5.25 -0.20
CA ALA A 46 37.28 5.76 0.62
C ALA A 46 37.32 7.29 0.67
N ASP A 47 37.89 7.83 1.74
CA ASP A 47 38.17 9.27 1.89
C ASP A 47 38.86 9.87 0.65
N ASN A 48 38.38 11.03 0.20
CA ASN A 48 38.81 11.76 -0.99
C ASN A 48 38.54 11.06 -2.34
N ALA A 49 37.74 10.00 -2.36
CA ALA A 49 37.26 9.45 -3.63
C ALA A 49 36.29 10.43 -4.31
N VAL A 50 36.18 10.32 -5.64
CA VAL A 50 35.10 10.97 -6.39
C VAL A 50 33.86 10.11 -6.25
N ASP A 51 32.73 10.74 -5.92
CA ASP A 51 31.43 10.10 -5.96
C ASP A 51 30.96 9.97 -7.42
N PRO A 52 30.62 8.76 -7.90
CA PRO A 52 30.18 8.55 -9.28
C PRO A 52 28.72 8.96 -9.55
N HIS A 53 27.92 9.18 -8.50
CA HIS A 53 26.46 9.33 -8.55
C HIS A 53 25.98 10.76 -8.28
N TYR A 54 26.86 11.62 -7.76
CA TYR A 54 26.58 13.01 -7.47
C TYR A 54 27.56 13.95 -8.18
N GLU A 55 27.03 15.03 -8.74
CA GLU A 55 27.82 16.13 -9.28
C GLU A 55 27.38 17.48 -8.70
N LEU A 56 28.32 18.40 -8.61
CA LEU A 56 28.05 19.79 -8.31
C LEU A 56 27.74 20.55 -9.60
N ILE A 57 26.61 21.25 -9.62
CA ILE A 57 26.12 21.96 -10.81
C ILE A 57 25.97 23.46 -10.58
N ASP A 58 25.79 24.24 -11.65
CA ASP A 58 25.43 25.66 -11.56
C ASP A 58 24.14 25.84 -10.73
N PRO A 59 24.05 26.81 -9.81
CA PRO A 59 24.95 27.95 -9.59
C PRO A 59 26.07 27.75 -8.54
N SER A 60 26.47 26.51 -8.23
CA SER A 60 27.52 26.24 -7.23
C SER A 60 28.81 27.02 -7.47
N HIS A 61 29.47 27.47 -6.39
CA HIS A 61 30.80 28.10 -6.49
C HIS A 61 31.86 27.19 -7.09
N VAL A 62 31.69 25.87 -6.91
CA VAL A 62 32.49 24.81 -7.51
C VAL A 62 31.55 23.90 -8.27
N ILE A 63 31.85 23.63 -9.54
CA ILE A 63 31.06 22.75 -10.43
C ILE A 63 31.95 21.58 -10.84
N GLY A 64 31.38 20.38 -10.91
CA GLY A 64 32.05 19.13 -11.30
C GLY A 64 31.92 18.05 -10.24
N ASP A 65 32.96 17.23 -10.09
CA ASP A 65 32.96 16.04 -9.23
C ASP A 65 32.66 16.37 -7.77
N ALA A 66 31.74 15.62 -7.15
CA ALA A 66 31.55 15.61 -5.70
C ALA A 66 32.58 14.69 -5.04
N ILE A 67 33.18 15.13 -3.92
CA ILE A 67 34.29 14.44 -3.27
C ILE A 67 33.86 13.87 -1.92
N VAL A 68 34.07 12.57 -1.74
CA VAL A 68 33.76 11.83 -0.51
C VAL A 68 34.66 12.28 0.64
N ALA A 69 34.03 12.59 1.78
CA ALA A 69 34.69 12.89 3.05
C ALA A 69 34.20 11.92 4.13
N THR A 70 35.15 11.31 4.84
CA THR A 70 34.90 10.34 5.91
C THR A 70 35.61 10.75 7.19
N SER A 71 35.23 10.14 8.31
CA SER A 71 35.88 10.27 9.61
C SER A 71 37.39 9.95 9.58
N ALA A 72 37.88 9.21 8.58
CA ALA A 72 39.31 8.96 8.38
C ALA A 72 40.10 10.24 8.05
N GLY A 73 39.47 11.23 7.41
CA GLY A 73 40.05 12.55 7.13
C GLY A 73 40.14 13.45 8.36
N GLY A 74 39.40 13.13 9.42
CA GLY A 74 39.27 13.94 10.63
C GLY A 74 38.28 15.10 10.45
N PHE A 75 38.54 16.22 11.12
CA PHE A 75 37.68 17.41 11.04
C PHE A 75 37.37 17.76 9.56
N PRO A 76 36.09 17.93 9.17
CA PRO A 76 34.93 18.26 10.01
C PRO A 76 34.13 17.08 10.57
N ILE A 77 34.59 15.83 10.42
CA ILE A 77 33.95 14.64 10.99
C ILE A 77 34.84 14.10 12.13
N PRO A 78 34.57 14.40 13.42
CA PRO A 78 33.48 15.23 13.99
C PRO A 78 33.73 16.76 13.94
N PRO A 79 32.70 17.63 14.11
CA PRO A 79 31.37 17.38 14.69
C PRO A 79 30.25 16.97 13.72
N TRP A 80 30.51 16.85 12.42
CA TRP A 80 29.52 16.29 11.49
C TRP A 80 29.15 14.86 11.88
N LEU A 81 27.96 14.43 11.48
CA LEU A 81 27.54 13.03 11.60
C LEU A 81 28.62 12.08 11.07
N ASP A 82 28.93 11.05 11.85
CA ASP A 82 29.87 10.00 11.48
C ASP A 82 29.37 9.25 10.24
N ASP A 83 30.24 9.04 9.26
CA ASP A 83 29.97 8.20 8.09
C ASP A 83 29.73 6.73 8.47
N THR A 84 29.02 6.00 7.61
CA THR A 84 28.72 4.59 7.81
C THR A 84 29.08 3.76 6.57
N HIS A 85 28.80 2.46 6.61
CA HIS A 85 28.92 1.61 5.44
C HIS A 85 27.82 1.87 4.39
N VAL A 86 26.77 2.61 4.77
CA VAL A 86 25.58 2.89 3.95
C VAL A 86 25.71 4.20 3.18
N SER A 87 26.38 5.21 3.76
CA SER A 87 26.64 6.49 3.10
C SER A 87 27.77 7.26 3.78
N ALA A 88 28.36 8.21 3.04
CA ALA A 88 29.36 9.15 3.52
C ALA A 88 29.05 10.59 3.03
N TRP A 89 29.68 11.58 3.65
CA TRP A 89 29.55 12.97 3.22
C TRP A 89 30.19 13.18 1.84
N ILE A 90 29.57 14.02 1.02
CA ILE A 90 30.16 14.53 -0.21
C ILE A 90 30.32 16.06 -0.12
N THR A 91 31.45 16.53 -0.63
CA THR A 91 31.98 17.90 -0.41
C THR A 91 32.53 18.45 -1.71
N PRO A 92 32.70 19.79 -1.86
CA PRO A 92 33.22 20.37 -3.11
C PRO A 92 34.73 20.25 -3.27
N SER A 93 35.44 19.76 -2.26
CA SER A 93 36.90 19.72 -2.24
C SER A 93 37.43 18.66 -1.27
N VAL A 94 38.66 18.19 -1.51
CA VAL A 94 39.34 17.20 -0.64
C VAL A 94 39.62 17.70 0.78
N ASP A 95 39.66 19.01 1.01
CA ASP A 95 39.84 19.57 2.35
C ASP A 95 38.51 19.95 3.00
N THR A 96 37.38 19.58 2.37
CA THR A 96 36.00 19.86 2.76
C THR A 96 35.60 21.33 2.81
N ASN A 97 36.53 22.26 2.54
CA ASN A 97 36.24 23.68 2.58
C ASN A 97 35.79 24.19 1.21
N GLY A 98 34.86 25.13 1.25
CA GLY A 98 34.39 25.82 0.07
C GLY A 98 33.97 27.26 0.37
N PRO A 99 33.86 28.13 -0.65
CA PRO A 99 33.25 29.45 -0.50
C PRO A 99 31.79 29.39 -0.04
N GLY A 100 31.34 30.45 0.60
CA GLY A 100 29.96 30.61 1.05
C GLY A 100 29.38 31.99 0.74
N ASP A 101 28.06 32.13 0.91
CA ASP A 101 27.34 33.38 0.65
C ASP A 101 26.64 33.90 1.90
N PHE A 102 26.94 35.14 2.28
CA PHE A 102 26.37 35.78 3.47
C PHE A 102 24.94 36.30 3.26
N ASP A 103 24.50 36.48 2.01
CA ASP A 103 23.15 36.96 1.69
C ASP A 103 22.08 35.86 1.71
N GLY A 104 22.48 34.62 2.04
CA GLY A 104 21.60 33.46 2.05
C GLY A 104 21.32 32.89 0.67
N SER A 105 22.06 33.27 -0.37
CA SER A 105 21.97 32.63 -1.69
C SER A 105 22.51 31.19 -1.66
N PRO A 106 22.03 30.29 -2.53
CA PRO A 106 22.64 28.97 -2.70
C PRO A 106 24.13 29.06 -3.02
N SER A 107 24.96 28.36 -2.23
CA SER A 107 26.40 28.25 -2.44
C SER A 107 26.77 26.97 -3.20
N TYR A 108 25.97 25.90 -3.02
CA TYR A 108 26.18 24.59 -3.64
C TYR A 108 24.85 23.93 -4.00
N VAL A 109 24.86 23.20 -5.11
CA VAL A 109 23.77 22.37 -5.61
C VAL A 109 24.35 21.02 -6.02
N TYR A 110 24.03 19.98 -5.26
CA TYR A 110 24.43 18.60 -5.51
C TYR A 110 23.32 17.90 -6.26
N ARG A 111 23.58 17.44 -7.47
CA ARG A 111 22.63 16.73 -8.32
C ARG A 111 22.94 15.24 -8.32
N THR A 112 21.90 14.43 -8.14
CA THR A 112 21.88 13.02 -8.54
C THR A 112 20.81 12.79 -9.60
N THR A 113 20.89 11.68 -10.31
CA THR A 113 19.94 11.32 -11.37
C THR A 113 19.53 9.87 -11.25
N PHE A 114 18.26 9.59 -11.55
CA PHE A 114 17.69 8.25 -11.50
C PHE A 114 16.70 8.09 -12.66
N ASN A 115 16.42 6.85 -13.06
CA ASN A 115 15.65 6.55 -14.25
C ASN A 115 14.45 5.66 -13.92
N LEU A 116 13.26 6.21 -14.14
CA LEU A 116 11.99 5.59 -13.83
C LEU A 116 11.33 4.93 -15.05
N ASN A 117 12.13 4.46 -16.02
CA ASN A 117 11.60 3.62 -17.08
C ASN A 117 11.01 2.34 -16.47
N ASP A 118 9.80 1.98 -16.92
CA ASP A 118 9.10 0.77 -16.48
C ASP A 118 8.69 0.78 -14.98
N ILE A 119 8.75 1.94 -14.33
CA ILE A 119 8.16 2.20 -13.01
C ILE A 119 6.82 2.90 -13.19
N ASP A 120 5.81 2.48 -12.41
CA ASP A 120 4.58 3.25 -12.27
C ASP A 120 4.87 4.48 -11.40
N ILE A 121 5.37 5.55 -12.05
CA ILE A 121 5.75 6.83 -11.41
C ILE A 121 4.62 7.46 -10.60
N ASP A 122 3.42 7.00 -10.87
CA ASP A 122 2.15 7.46 -10.37
C ASP A 122 1.88 6.84 -8.98
N ARG A 123 2.52 5.71 -8.65
CA ARG A 123 2.49 5.10 -7.30
C ARG A 123 3.83 5.17 -6.59
N LEU A 124 4.81 5.81 -7.21
CA LEU A 124 6.15 5.88 -6.66
C LEU A 124 6.18 6.87 -5.50
N VAL A 125 6.62 6.37 -4.35
CA VAL A 125 7.05 7.18 -3.20
C VAL A 125 8.51 6.85 -2.94
N ILE A 126 9.34 7.88 -2.80
CA ILE A 126 10.74 7.73 -2.42
C ILE A 126 10.94 8.50 -1.13
N ASP A 127 11.15 7.77 -0.04
CA ASP A 127 11.56 8.34 1.22
C ASP A 127 13.08 8.44 1.30
N GLY A 128 13.55 9.47 1.99
CA GLY A 128 14.96 9.68 2.23
C GLY A 128 15.22 10.64 3.37
N GLN A 129 16.50 10.82 3.66
CA GLN A 129 16.96 11.73 4.68
C GLN A 129 18.27 12.38 4.26
N TRP A 130 18.46 13.63 4.68
CA TRP A 130 19.65 14.40 4.33
C TRP A 130 20.19 15.20 5.51
N ALA A 131 21.51 15.37 5.53
CA ALA A 131 22.24 16.27 6.42
C ALA A 131 23.06 17.23 5.56
N SER A 132 23.28 18.45 6.04
CA SER A 132 23.98 19.49 5.28
C SER A 132 24.86 20.34 6.18
N ASP A 133 25.98 20.83 5.66
CA ASP A 133 26.74 21.93 6.28
C ASP A 133 26.91 23.06 5.27
N ASN A 134 26.40 24.28 5.49
CA ASN A 134 25.63 24.72 6.65
C ASN A 134 24.12 24.50 6.50
N SER A 135 23.42 25.34 5.74
CA SER A 135 21.95 25.31 5.67
C SER A 135 21.49 24.66 4.38
N GLY A 136 20.82 23.50 4.48
CA GLY A 136 20.03 22.94 3.38
C GLY A 136 18.77 23.79 3.14
N GLN A 137 18.68 24.39 1.97
CA GLN A 137 17.65 25.38 1.62
C GLN A 137 16.47 24.79 0.86
N ASP A 138 16.71 23.76 0.07
CA ASP A 138 15.67 23.12 -0.75
C ASP A 138 16.13 21.77 -1.28
N ILE A 139 15.17 20.97 -1.71
CA ILE A 139 15.37 19.83 -2.60
C ILE A 139 14.52 20.09 -3.85
N LEU A 140 15.13 20.03 -5.03
CA LEU A 140 14.40 20.21 -6.29
C LEU A 140 14.31 18.88 -7.02
N LEU A 141 13.12 18.53 -7.49
CA LEU A 141 12.91 17.41 -8.40
C LEU A 141 12.63 17.95 -9.80
N ASN A 142 13.45 17.53 -10.76
CA ASN A 142 13.38 17.98 -12.15
C ASN A 142 13.44 19.52 -12.33
N GLY A 143 14.10 20.21 -11.39
CA GLY A 143 14.22 21.67 -11.35
C GLY A 143 13.08 22.40 -10.65
N GLU A 144 12.07 21.67 -10.16
CA GLU A 144 10.96 22.24 -9.39
C GLU A 144 11.22 22.11 -7.89
N SER A 145 11.01 23.20 -7.15
CA SER A 145 11.17 23.28 -5.69
C SER A 145 10.15 22.39 -4.98
N LEU A 146 10.62 21.60 -4.01
CA LEU A 146 9.78 20.81 -3.13
C LEU A 146 9.60 21.45 -1.74
N GLY A 147 10.42 22.45 -1.40
CA GLY A 147 10.33 23.19 -0.14
C GLY A 147 10.93 22.45 1.05
N PHE A 148 11.64 21.34 0.83
CA PHE A 148 12.30 20.60 1.89
C PHE A 148 13.53 21.35 2.38
N VAL A 149 13.46 21.88 3.61
CA VAL A 149 14.57 22.56 4.28
C VAL A 149 15.24 21.62 5.28
N ASN A 150 16.56 21.72 5.41
CA ASN A 150 17.29 20.94 6.41
C ASN A 150 17.25 21.65 7.77
N THR A 151 16.63 21.03 8.77
CA THR A 151 16.42 21.65 10.09
C THR A 151 17.46 21.24 11.13
N ALA A 152 18.18 20.15 10.90
CA ALA A 152 19.17 19.58 11.82
C ALA A 152 20.64 19.91 11.47
N GLN A 153 20.88 20.46 10.28
CA GLN A 153 22.18 20.75 9.68
C GLN A 153 23.12 19.54 9.74
N PHE A 154 24.39 19.76 10.10
CA PHE A 154 25.42 18.73 10.12
C PHE A 154 25.32 17.78 11.32
N GLY A 155 24.47 18.11 12.30
CA GLY A 155 24.34 17.38 13.55
C GLY A 155 23.29 16.27 13.52
N GLY A 156 22.48 16.18 12.47
CA GLY A 156 21.41 15.20 12.37
C GLY A 156 20.82 15.12 10.95
N PHE A 157 20.21 13.98 10.63
CA PHE A 157 19.44 13.84 9.41
C PHE A 157 18.09 14.55 9.53
N THR A 158 17.61 15.11 8.42
CA THR A 158 16.25 15.61 8.24
C THR A 158 15.56 14.72 7.21
N PRO A 159 14.37 14.14 7.48
CA PRO A 159 13.67 13.31 6.51
C PRO A 159 12.99 14.15 5.41
N PHE A 160 12.77 13.54 4.25
CA PHE A 160 11.96 14.05 3.14
C PHE A 160 11.28 12.89 2.41
N THR A 161 10.17 13.18 1.73
CA THR A 161 9.40 12.21 0.95
C THR A 161 9.12 12.78 -0.43
N LEU A 162 9.43 12.03 -1.48
CA LEU A 162 9.12 12.36 -2.87
C LEU A 162 7.92 11.51 -3.30
N ASP A 163 6.75 12.12 -3.41
CA ASP A 163 5.49 11.46 -3.78
C ASP A 163 4.85 12.08 -5.04
N PHE A 164 5.53 13.04 -5.69
CA PHE A 164 5.07 13.70 -6.91
C PHE A 164 6.24 14.38 -7.66
N GLY A 165 5.97 14.86 -8.87
CA GLY A 165 6.95 15.61 -9.69
C GLY A 165 7.84 14.73 -10.57
N PHE A 166 7.65 13.41 -10.50
CA PHE A 166 8.32 12.44 -11.36
C PHE A 166 7.91 12.58 -12.83
N VAL A 167 8.86 12.34 -13.71
CA VAL A 167 8.62 12.16 -15.15
C VAL A 167 9.02 10.74 -15.54
N ASN A 168 8.38 10.18 -16.56
CA ASN A 168 8.80 8.89 -17.08
C ASN A 168 10.21 9.01 -17.69
N GLY A 169 11.11 8.10 -17.33
CA GLY A 169 12.51 8.13 -17.73
C GLY A 169 13.41 8.89 -16.75
N LEU A 170 14.35 9.69 -17.27
CA LEU A 170 15.39 10.33 -16.47
C LEU A 170 14.80 11.46 -15.59
N ASN A 171 15.05 11.37 -14.29
CA ASN A 171 14.73 12.38 -13.30
C ASN A 171 16.02 12.93 -12.68
N THR A 172 15.98 14.18 -12.20
CA THR A 172 17.09 14.81 -11.45
C THR A 172 16.64 15.21 -10.06
N LEU A 173 17.45 14.96 -9.04
CA LEU A 173 17.21 15.43 -7.68
C LEU A 173 18.38 16.31 -7.24
N ASP A 174 18.07 17.56 -6.86
CA ASP A 174 19.08 18.57 -6.53
C ASP A 174 18.95 18.98 -5.06
N PHE A 175 20.04 18.87 -4.31
CA PHE A 175 20.15 19.31 -2.92
C PHE A 175 20.81 20.68 -2.87
N VAL A 176 20.05 21.70 -2.45
CA VAL A 176 20.48 23.10 -2.47
C VAL A 176 20.94 23.52 -1.09
N ILE A 177 22.16 24.07 -1.01
CA ILE A 177 22.83 24.35 0.25
C ILE A 177 23.45 25.73 0.22
N ASN A 178 23.30 26.45 1.33
CA ASN A 178 24.07 27.65 1.61
C ASN A 178 25.17 27.32 2.63
N ASN A 179 26.40 27.61 2.24
CA ASN A 179 27.56 27.54 3.12
C ASN A 179 27.67 28.91 3.80
N GLY A 180 27.25 29.01 5.06
CA GLY A 180 27.05 30.25 5.80
C GLY A 180 28.35 31.01 6.02
N ALA A 181 28.76 31.80 5.03
CA ALA A 181 29.90 32.71 5.12
C ALA A 181 29.58 33.94 5.98
N ASN A 182 30.61 34.61 6.49
CA ASN A 182 30.50 36.00 6.96
C ASN A 182 31.55 36.88 6.26
N GLU A 183 31.38 38.21 6.31
CA GLU A 183 32.26 39.16 5.61
C GLU A 183 33.77 39.00 5.92
N ASP A 184 34.11 38.40 7.06
CA ASP A 184 35.48 38.21 7.54
C ASP A 184 36.04 36.78 7.31
N ASN A 185 35.18 35.79 7.05
CA ASN A 185 35.54 34.41 6.75
C ASN A 185 34.61 33.83 5.67
N PRO A 186 34.99 33.98 4.38
CA PRO A 186 34.14 33.58 3.26
C PRO A 186 34.15 32.09 2.99
N ASP A 187 35.14 31.35 3.52
CA ASP A 187 35.31 29.92 3.25
C ASP A 187 35.13 29.12 4.55
N GLY A 188 34.47 27.96 4.45
CA GLY A 188 34.23 27.06 5.57
C GLY A 188 33.90 25.65 5.13
N PRO A 189 33.87 24.69 6.07
CA PRO A 189 33.47 23.32 5.80
C PRO A 189 32.05 23.26 5.23
N THR A 190 31.86 22.49 4.16
CA THR A 190 30.54 22.34 3.53
C THR A 190 30.39 21.00 2.85
N GLY A 191 29.18 20.46 2.89
CA GLY A 191 28.85 19.19 2.27
C GLY A 191 27.40 18.79 2.45
N VAL A 192 27.03 17.68 1.82
CA VAL A 192 25.76 16.98 2.02
C VAL A 192 26.00 15.51 2.28
N ARG A 193 25.12 14.90 3.06
CA ARG A 193 25.00 13.46 3.19
C ARG A 193 23.55 13.07 2.98
N VAL A 194 23.30 12.09 2.11
CA VAL A 194 21.96 11.69 1.68
C VAL A 194 21.82 10.17 1.78
N GLU A 195 20.71 9.73 2.34
CA GLU A 195 20.29 8.33 2.39
C GLU A 195 18.87 8.19 1.86
N PHE A 196 18.61 7.17 1.05
CA PHE A 196 17.28 6.83 0.54
C PHE A 196 16.85 5.47 1.08
N ASP A 197 15.56 5.33 1.33
CA ASP A 197 14.98 4.06 1.73
C ASP A 197 15.00 3.06 0.57
N GLY A 198 15.27 1.79 0.87
CA GLY A 198 15.35 0.73 -0.15
C GLY A 198 16.50 0.85 -1.16
N ASN A 199 17.45 1.77 -0.95
CA ASN A 199 18.61 2.04 -1.80
C ASN A 199 18.30 2.12 -3.31
N GLY A 200 17.24 2.86 -3.67
CA GLY A 200 16.89 3.08 -5.07
C GLY A 200 16.28 1.87 -5.79
N THR A 201 15.78 0.89 -5.03
CA THR A 201 15.04 -0.25 -5.57
C THR A 201 13.55 -0.13 -5.25
N ALA A 202 12.69 -0.49 -6.19
CA ALA A 202 11.25 -0.63 -5.95
C ALA A 202 10.81 -2.03 -6.36
N ALA A 203 9.82 -2.56 -5.65
CA ALA A 203 9.07 -3.69 -6.18
C ALA A 203 8.53 -3.33 -7.59
N PRO A 204 8.40 -4.32 -8.50
CA PRO A 204 7.75 -4.09 -9.78
C PRO A 204 6.38 -3.44 -9.53
N PRO A 205 5.94 -2.49 -10.38
CA PRO A 205 4.63 -1.91 -10.19
C PRO A 205 3.60 -3.04 -10.19
N PRO A 206 2.67 -3.11 -9.20
CA PRO A 206 1.50 -3.93 -9.35
C PRO A 206 0.78 -3.52 -10.65
N PRO A 207 -0.03 -4.40 -11.27
CA PRO A 207 -0.88 -3.97 -12.38
C PRO A 207 -1.61 -2.68 -11.99
N PRO A 208 -1.73 -1.70 -12.90
CA PRO A 208 -2.15 -0.36 -12.56
C PRO A 208 -3.49 -0.42 -11.83
N PRO A 209 -3.61 0.19 -10.65
CA PRO A 209 -4.91 0.28 -10.00
C PRO A 209 -5.38 1.74 -9.94
N HIS A 210 -6.65 2.08 -10.20
CA HIS A 210 -7.87 1.29 -10.01
C HIS A 210 -8.96 1.68 -11.04
N PRO A 211 -9.93 0.80 -11.37
CA PRO A 211 -11.28 1.28 -11.61
C PRO A 211 -11.77 1.95 -10.31
N HIS A 212 -11.66 3.27 -10.27
CA HIS A 212 -12.17 4.19 -9.24
C HIS A 212 -13.23 3.61 -8.29
N ALA A 213 -12.88 3.32 -7.04
CA ALA A 213 -13.85 2.63 -6.18
C ALA A 213 -14.79 3.53 -5.36
N ILE A 214 -14.77 4.84 -5.60
CA ILE A 214 -16.01 5.61 -5.73
C ILE A 214 -15.81 6.42 -7.01
N ALA A 215 -16.39 5.97 -8.12
CA ALA A 215 -16.11 6.45 -9.48
C ALA A 215 -16.41 7.93 -9.77
N SER A 216 -16.86 8.67 -8.76
CA SER A 216 -17.29 10.07 -8.88
C SER A 216 -16.55 11.01 -7.95
N LEU A 217 -15.60 10.52 -7.12
CA LEU A 217 -14.82 11.39 -6.25
C LEU A 217 -13.41 11.59 -6.82
N TYR A 218 -13.01 12.85 -7.01
CA TYR A 218 -11.78 13.23 -7.70
C TYR A 218 -10.95 14.22 -6.87
N PRO A 219 -9.61 14.25 -7.06
CA PRO A 219 -8.76 15.38 -6.69
C PRO A 219 -9.22 16.69 -7.36
N THR A 220 -8.73 17.84 -6.90
CA THR A 220 -9.03 19.12 -7.55
C THR A 220 -8.22 19.32 -8.82
N GLY A 221 -8.76 20.05 -9.79
CA GLY A 221 -8.09 20.48 -10.99
C GLY A 221 -7.72 19.36 -11.96
N VAL A 222 -8.54 18.29 -12.01
CA VAL A 222 -8.33 17.13 -12.90
C VAL A 222 -9.50 16.90 -13.87
N ASN A 223 -9.24 16.19 -14.96
CA ASN A 223 -10.26 15.75 -15.92
C ASN A 223 -11.00 14.49 -15.45
N GLU A 224 -11.91 13.96 -16.27
CA GLU A 224 -12.66 12.73 -15.98
C GLU A 224 -11.79 11.46 -15.79
N PHE A 225 -10.53 11.51 -16.23
CA PHE A 225 -9.55 10.43 -16.10
C PHE A 225 -8.62 10.61 -14.88
N GLY A 226 -8.84 11.64 -14.05
CA GLY A 226 -7.98 11.92 -12.89
C GLY A 226 -6.63 12.55 -13.23
N GLN A 227 -6.44 13.00 -14.47
CA GLN A 227 -5.22 13.68 -14.92
C GLN A 227 -5.38 15.20 -14.72
N ALA A 228 -4.32 15.88 -14.27
CA ALA A 228 -4.32 17.33 -14.13
C ALA A 228 -4.81 18.05 -15.41
N LEU A 229 -5.69 19.02 -15.25
CA LEU A 229 -6.23 19.82 -16.35
C LEU A 229 -5.12 20.62 -17.04
N GLU A 230 -5.11 20.59 -18.37
CA GLU A 230 -4.22 21.39 -19.19
C GLU A 230 -4.63 22.87 -19.18
N GLY A 231 -3.66 23.74 -18.90
CA GLY A 231 -3.83 25.18 -18.98
C GLY A 231 -4.35 25.83 -17.69
N ASP A 232 -4.12 27.13 -17.61
CA ASP A 232 -4.49 27.94 -16.46
C ASP A 232 -5.93 28.45 -16.62
N LEU A 233 -6.62 28.66 -15.48
CA LEU A 233 -8.01 29.12 -15.42
C LEU A 233 -9.00 28.16 -16.11
N ALA A 234 -8.66 26.87 -16.15
CA ALA A 234 -9.57 25.83 -16.61
C ALA A 234 -10.62 25.56 -15.52
N THR A 235 -11.89 25.45 -15.89
CA THR A 235 -12.96 25.07 -14.96
C THR A 235 -12.77 23.64 -14.49
N ASP A 236 -12.79 23.43 -13.18
CA ASP A 236 -12.81 22.12 -12.56
C ASP A 236 -14.18 21.46 -12.80
N PRO A 237 -14.24 20.27 -13.44
CA PRO A 237 -15.50 19.59 -13.71
C PRO A 237 -16.11 18.89 -12.47
N HIS A 238 -15.34 18.74 -11.38
CA HIS A 238 -15.67 17.93 -10.20
C HIS A 238 -15.97 18.77 -8.95
N TYR A 239 -15.47 20.01 -8.90
CA TYR A 239 -15.68 20.94 -7.80
C TYR A 239 -16.37 22.23 -8.26
N ARG A 240 -17.29 22.72 -7.42
CA ARG A 240 -17.97 24.01 -7.61
C ARG A 240 -17.95 24.82 -6.32
N ILE A 241 -17.97 26.13 -6.43
CA ILE A 241 -18.16 27.01 -5.27
C ILE A 241 -19.67 27.20 -5.10
N VAL A 242 -20.25 26.60 -4.06
CA VAL A 242 -21.70 26.69 -3.78
C VAL A 242 -22.09 27.88 -2.93
N LEU A 243 -21.10 28.54 -2.33
CA LEU A 243 -21.27 29.75 -1.55
C LEU A 243 -19.95 30.52 -1.54
N ASP A 244 -19.98 31.80 -1.92
CA ASP A 244 -18.89 32.75 -1.79
C ASP A 244 -19.21 33.80 -0.68
N PRO A 245 -18.35 34.80 -0.43
CA PRO A 245 -18.61 35.85 0.55
C PRO A 245 -19.85 36.71 0.30
N PHE A 246 -20.48 36.60 -0.87
CA PHE A 246 -21.68 37.32 -1.27
C PHE A 246 -22.92 36.42 -1.39
N ASP A 247 -22.83 35.17 -0.91
CA ASP A 247 -23.87 34.13 -1.00
C ASP A 247 -24.23 33.75 -2.46
N GLU A 248 -23.26 33.81 -3.38
CA GLU A 248 -23.40 33.43 -4.79
C GLU A 248 -22.69 32.11 -5.13
N GLU A 249 -23.20 31.38 -6.14
CA GLU A 249 -22.57 30.18 -6.69
C GLU A 249 -21.59 30.56 -7.82
N GLN A 250 -20.43 29.91 -7.85
CA GLN A 250 -19.38 30.15 -8.85
C GLN A 250 -18.73 28.85 -9.35
N GLU A 251 -18.10 28.93 -10.53
CA GLU A 251 -17.20 27.88 -11.02
C GLU A 251 -15.88 27.92 -10.24
N ALA A 252 -15.26 26.75 -10.00
CA ALA A 252 -13.90 26.68 -9.48
C ALA A 252 -12.90 26.56 -10.64
N LEU A 253 -11.85 27.38 -10.64
CA LEU A 253 -10.89 27.46 -11.75
C LEU A 253 -9.49 27.05 -11.31
N THR A 254 -8.75 26.34 -12.17
CA THR A 254 -7.35 26.00 -11.92
C THR A 254 -6.50 27.26 -11.78
N VAL A 255 -5.66 27.27 -10.76
CA VAL A 255 -4.77 28.39 -10.44
C VAL A 255 -3.58 28.38 -11.40
N PRO A 256 -3.20 29.55 -11.96
CA PRO A 256 -2.03 29.63 -12.82
C PRO A 256 -0.74 29.22 -12.14
N ASN A 257 0.17 28.63 -12.92
CA ASN A 257 1.50 28.23 -12.44
C ASN A 257 2.58 29.13 -13.04
N ASP A 258 2.51 30.43 -12.73
CA ASP A 258 3.35 31.49 -13.30
C ASP A 258 4.29 32.16 -12.28
N GLY A 259 4.44 31.53 -11.10
CA GLY A 259 5.39 31.91 -10.06
C GLY A 259 4.76 32.59 -8.83
N TYR A 260 3.45 32.85 -8.84
CA TYR A 260 2.67 33.29 -7.68
C TYR A 260 1.18 32.99 -7.93
N PRO A 261 0.40 32.48 -6.96
CA PRO A 261 0.76 32.16 -5.57
C PRO A 261 1.49 30.81 -5.40
N ILE A 262 1.86 30.15 -6.50
CA ILE A 262 2.63 28.89 -6.51
C ILE A 262 4.04 29.20 -7.05
N PRO A 263 5.08 29.34 -6.22
CA PRO A 263 5.13 29.34 -4.73
C PRO A 263 4.59 30.64 -4.07
N PRO A 264 4.32 30.68 -2.73
CA PRO A 264 4.68 29.72 -1.67
C PRO A 264 3.70 28.56 -1.45
N TRP A 265 2.60 28.49 -2.20
CA TRP A 265 1.72 27.32 -2.17
C TRP A 265 2.48 26.09 -2.66
N PHE A 266 2.22 24.92 -2.05
CA PHE A 266 2.90 23.70 -2.49
C PHE A 266 2.57 23.38 -3.96
N ALA A 267 3.58 22.92 -4.69
CA ALA A 267 3.55 22.80 -6.15
C ALA A 267 2.47 21.84 -6.67
N ASN A 268 1.82 22.20 -7.79
CA ASN A 268 0.89 21.32 -8.51
C ASN A 268 1.58 20.00 -8.91
N ASN A 269 0.80 18.93 -9.11
CA ASN A 269 1.32 17.67 -9.64
C ASN A 269 0.46 17.14 -10.80
N ASN A 270 0.82 15.98 -11.35
CA ASN A 270 0.13 15.38 -12.49
C ASN A 270 -1.29 14.85 -12.16
N ARG A 271 -1.67 14.85 -10.87
CA ARG A 271 -2.91 14.27 -10.34
C ARG A 271 -3.79 15.26 -9.58
N SER A 272 -3.36 16.51 -9.44
CA SER A 272 -4.12 17.54 -8.76
C SER A 272 -3.51 18.93 -8.98
N ARG A 273 -4.40 19.92 -9.06
CA ARG A 273 -4.05 21.35 -9.08
C ARG A 273 -4.85 22.13 -8.06
N TRP A 274 -4.27 23.23 -7.59
CA TRP A 274 -5.00 24.26 -6.85
C TRP A 274 -6.17 24.82 -7.69
N ILE A 275 -7.31 25.01 -7.04
CA ILE A 275 -8.50 25.66 -7.60
C ILE A 275 -8.91 26.89 -6.78
N SER A 276 -9.48 27.89 -7.45
CA SER A 276 -9.83 29.20 -6.88
C SER A 276 -11.16 29.72 -7.43
N PRO A 277 -11.81 30.71 -6.80
CA PRO A 277 -12.87 31.48 -7.45
C PRO A 277 -12.33 32.20 -8.71
N PRO A 278 -13.19 32.60 -9.66
CA PRO A 278 -12.81 33.50 -10.73
C PRO A 278 -12.20 34.78 -10.17
N ASP A 279 -11.01 35.09 -10.65
CA ASP A 279 -10.23 36.23 -10.18
C ASP A 279 -11.04 37.55 -10.29
N VAL A 280 -11.11 38.28 -9.18
CA VAL A 280 -11.75 39.60 -9.13
C VAL A 280 -10.84 40.73 -9.65
N LEU A 281 -9.56 40.45 -9.90
CA LEU A 281 -8.54 41.35 -10.43
C LEU A 281 -7.98 40.83 -11.78
N ASP A 282 -7.43 41.74 -12.59
CA ASP A 282 -6.89 41.43 -13.93
C ASP A 282 -5.53 40.66 -13.90
N GLY A 283 -5.12 40.13 -12.73
CA GLY A 283 -3.79 39.58 -12.47
C GLY A 283 -3.65 38.06 -12.67
N HIS A 284 -4.76 37.33 -12.56
CA HIS A 284 -4.84 35.86 -12.61
C HIS A 284 -4.19 35.14 -11.42
N ASP A 285 -3.92 35.81 -10.30
CA ASP A 285 -3.20 35.26 -9.14
C ASP A 285 -4.14 34.64 -8.08
N ALA A 286 -5.27 34.04 -8.50
CA ALA A 286 -6.28 33.45 -7.61
C ALA A 286 -6.86 34.43 -6.56
N MET A 287 -6.99 35.70 -6.91
CA MET A 287 -7.40 36.73 -5.96
C MET A 287 -8.92 36.69 -5.69
N GLY A 288 -9.28 36.54 -4.42
CA GLY A 288 -10.66 36.53 -3.93
C GLY A 288 -10.92 37.60 -2.87
N GLU A 289 -12.19 37.98 -2.71
CA GLU A 289 -12.61 38.85 -1.61
C GLU A 289 -12.51 38.11 -0.26
N PRO A 290 -12.20 38.79 0.86
CA PRO A 290 -12.19 38.18 2.18
C PRO A 290 -13.54 37.60 2.57
N GLY A 291 -13.56 36.41 3.19
CA GLY A 291 -14.77 35.76 3.65
C GLY A 291 -14.77 34.25 3.44
N ILE A 292 -15.97 33.65 3.48
CA ILE A 292 -16.14 32.20 3.39
C ILE A 292 -16.40 31.77 1.96
N TYR A 293 -15.66 30.76 1.51
CA TYR A 293 -15.91 30.02 0.27
C TYR A 293 -16.22 28.56 0.60
N VAL A 294 -17.28 28.01 0.01
CA VAL A 294 -17.66 26.61 0.18
C VAL A 294 -17.48 25.89 -1.15
N TYR A 295 -16.42 25.10 -1.26
CA TYR A 295 -16.17 24.23 -2.40
C TYR A 295 -16.87 22.90 -2.17
N GLU A 296 -17.70 22.45 -3.11
CA GLU A 296 -18.45 21.20 -3.01
C GLU A 296 -18.11 20.27 -4.17
N THR A 297 -17.90 19.00 -3.83
CA THR A 297 -17.89 17.89 -4.78
C THR A 297 -18.98 16.87 -4.43
N LYS A 298 -19.34 16.05 -5.41
CA LYS A 298 -20.41 15.06 -5.31
C LYS A 298 -19.91 13.69 -5.68
N PHE A 299 -20.40 12.69 -4.97
CA PHE A 299 -20.10 11.30 -5.28
C PHE A 299 -21.31 10.41 -5.04
N ASN A 300 -21.38 9.29 -5.76
CA ASN A 300 -22.54 8.39 -5.72
C ASN A 300 -22.15 7.02 -5.17
N LEU A 301 -22.92 6.53 -4.20
CA LEU A 301 -22.81 5.22 -3.57
C LEU A 301 -23.98 4.28 -3.94
N GLU A 302 -24.64 4.52 -5.07
CA GLU A 302 -25.71 3.65 -5.57
C GLU A 302 -25.18 2.24 -5.89
N GLY A 303 -25.86 1.23 -5.34
CA GLY A 303 -25.42 -0.17 -5.42
C GLY A 303 -24.16 -0.46 -4.58
N LYS A 304 -23.83 0.40 -3.62
CA LYS A 304 -22.74 0.21 -2.66
C LYS A 304 -23.27 0.02 -1.24
N ASP A 305 -22.48 -0.68 -0.43
CA ASP A 305 -22.72 -0.81 1.01
C ASP A 305 -22.16 0.41 1.76
N ILE A 306 -23.08 1.22 2.28
CA ILE A 306 -22.77 2.44 3.04
C ILE A 306 -22.21 2.18 4.43
N ASP A 307 -22.29 0.95 4.94
CA ASP A 307 -21.70 0.61 6.25
C ASP A 307 -20.19 0.39 6.17
N ASN A 308 -19.67 0.36 4.93
CA ASN A 308 -18.31 0.03 4.54
C ASN A 308 -17.72 1.11 3.62
N ALA A 309 -18.21 2.35 3.74
CA ALA A 309 -17.68 3.50 3.02
C ALA A 309 -16.54 4.18 3.81
N ALA A 310 -15.46 4.51 3.10
CA ALA A 310 -14.33 5.26 3.62
C ALA A 310 -13.78 6.24 2.57
N ILE A 311 -13.33 7.40 3.04
CA ILE A 311 -12.69 8.45 2.25
C ILE A 311 -11.43 8.88 2.99
N VAL A 312 -10.31 8.86 2.28
CA VAL A 312 -9.02 9.40 2.73
C VAL A 312 -8.54 10.36 1.66
N LEU A 313 -8.09 11.54 2.06
CA LEU A 313 -7.56 12.53 1.13
C LEU A 313 -6.61 13.48 1.85
N ALA A 314 -5.78 14.18 1.08
CA ALA A 314 -4.97 15.29 1.57
C ALA A 314 -5.54 16.61 1.07
N ARG A 315 -5.45 17.67 1.88
CA ARG A 315 -5.97 19.00 1.52
C ARG A 315 -4.97 20.12 1.79
N GLY A 316 -5.04 21.16 0.97
CA GLY A 316 -4.38 22.44 1.16
C GLY A 316 -5.38 23.57 1.00
N THR A 317 -5.21 24.65 1.75
CA THR A 317 -6.10 25.82 1.71
C THR A 317 -5.34 27.11 1.94
N ASP A 318 -5.79 28.19 1.31
CA ASP A 318 -5.38 29.56 1.61
C ASP A 318 -6.62 30.41 1.90
N ASP A 319 -6.81 31.01 3.08
CA ASP A 319 -5.88 31.12 4.23
C ASP A 319 -6.11 30.05 5.31
N ALA A 320 -7.35 29.87 5.76
CA ALA A 320 -7.71 29.02 6.89
C ALA A 320 -8.86 28.05 6.55
N GLY A 321 -9.09 27.08 7.43
CA GLY A 321 -9.96 25.94 7.15
C GLY A 321 -9.19 24.84 6.39
N PRO A 322 -9.87 23.86 5.76
CA PRO A 322 -11.30 23.82 5.60
C PRO A 322 -11.97 23.08 6.75
N THR A 323 -13.07 23.63 7.27
CA THR A 323 -14.08 22.80 7.93
C THR A 323 -14.69 21.90 6.85
N VAL A 324 -14.85 20.61 7.14
CA VAL A 324 -15.36 19.65 6.15
C VAL A 324 -16.76 19.20 6.52
N LEU A 325 -17.64 19.17 5.53
CA LEU A 325 -19.04 18.77 5.69
C LEU A 325 -19.32 17.55 4.81
N LEU A 326 -19.86 16.48 5.39
CA LEU A 326 -20.46 15.37 4.67
C LEU A 326 -21.98 15.52 4.70
N ASN A 327 -22.61 15.58 3.53
CA ASN A 327 -24.06 15.76 3.40
C ASN A 327 -24.60 16.97 4.22
N GLY A 328 -23.80 18.03 4.32
CA GLY A 328 -24.11 19.26 5.05
C GLY A 328 -23.90 19.21 6.57
N VAL A 329 -23.36 18.11 7.10
CA VAL A 329 -23.03 17.95 8.52
C VAL A 329 -21.53 17.98 8.71
N GLU A 330 -21.05 18.78 9.66
CA GLU A 330 -19.63 18.87 9.98
C GLU A 330 -19.08 17.56 10.52
N ILE A 331 -17.89 17.20 10.03
CA ILE A 331 -17.19 15.98 10.38
C ILE A 331 -15.77 16.31 10.88
N PRO A 332 -15.21 15.51 11.80
CA PRO A 332 -13.83 15.66 12.21
C PRO A 332 -12.89 15.45 11.02
N ALA A 333 -12.09 16.47 10.68
CA ALA A 333 -11.11 16.40 9.60
C ALA A 333 -9.66 16.68 10.06
N GLY A 334 -9.45 17.00 11.34
CA GLY A 334 -8.16 17.45 11.85
C GLY A 334 -7.82 18.91 11.45
N ALA A 335 -6.73 19.45 12.00
CA ALA A 335 -6.29 20.80 11.68
C ALA A 335 -5.66 20.88 10.28
N SER A 336 -5.89 21.97 9.59
CA SER A 336 -5.19 22.29 8.35
C SER A 336 -3.86 23.00 8.64
N ARG A 337 -2.86 22.69 7.84
CA ARG A 337 -1.54 23.33 7.78
C ARG A 337 -1.47 24.44 6.72
N GLY A 338 -2.61 24.78 6.11
CA GLY A 338 -2.72 25.87 5.15
C GLY A 338 -2.15 25.51 3.77
N PHE A 339 -1.53 26.48 3.13
CA PHE A 339 -1.06 26.36 1.74
C PHE A 339 0.37 25.84 1.58
N GLY A 340 1.15 25.82 2.67
CA GLY A 340 2.55 25.41 2.64
C GLY A 340 2.77 23.90 2.73
N GLU A 341 1.76 23.14 3.18
CA GLU A 341 1.87 21.69 3.39
C GLU A 341 0.51 20.99 3.24
N ARG A 342 0.53 19.73 2.79
CA ARG A 342 -0.65 18.86 2.74
C ARG A 342 -1.14 18.49 4.14
N SER A 343 -2.45 18.56 4.33
CA SER A 343 -3.12 18.16 5.57
C SER A 343 -4.00 16.94 5.30
N TRP A 344 -3.62 15.78 5.85
CA TRP A 344 -4.38 14.55 5.67
C TRP A 344 -5.68 14.54 6.47
N MET A 345 -6.67 13.81 5.96
CA MET A 345 -7.87 13.43 6.70
C MET A 345 -8.39 12.08 6.24
N SER A 346 -9.10 11.41 7.15
CA SER A 346 -9.87 10.21 6.88
C SER A 346 -11.26 10.33 7.47
N ILE A 347 -12.24 9.77 6.79
CA ILE A 347 -13.62 9.64 7.23
C ILE A 347 -14.05 8.23 6.87
N ASN A 348 -14.68 7.53 7.80
CA ASN A 348 -15.31 6.25 7.52
C ASN A 348 -16.74 6.26 8.05
N SER A 349 -17.47 5.20 7.74
CA SER A 349 -18.88 5.09 8.11
C SER A 349 -19.13 5.21 9.62
N ALA A 350 -18.17 4.78 10.45
CA ALA A 350 -18.27 4.88 11.90
C ALA A 350 -18.03 6.33 12.38
N SER A 351 -16.93 6.97 11.98
CA SER A 351 -16.62 8.34 12.39
C SER A 351 -17.65 9.34 11.87
N ALA A 352 -18.19 9.09 10.69
CA ALA A 352 -19.26 9.88 10.11
C ALA A 352 -20.57 9.76 10.93
N ARG A 353 -20.94 8.55 11.38
CA ARG A 353 -22.10 8.33 12.28
C ARG A 353 -21.96 9.03 13.62
N GLU A 354 -20.77 8.98 14.22
CA GLU A 354 -20.50 9.63 15.49
C GLU A 354 -20.67 11.15 15.40
N ALA A 355 -20.27 11.74 14.28
CA ALA A 355 -20.51 13.14 13.95
C ALA A 355 -21.98 13.44 13.58
N GLY A 356 -22.80 12.41 13.36
CA GLY A 356 -24.18 12.54 12.89
C GLY A 356 -24.32 12.78 11.38
N ALA A 357 -23.26 12.49 10.62
CA ALA A 357 -23.17 12.63 9.17
C ALA A 357 -23.17 11.26 8.49
N ASP A 358 -24.34 10.66 8.23
CA ASP A 358 -24.39 9.36 7.56
C ASP A 358 -24.08 9.47 6.05
N PHE A 359 -23.32 8.50 5.53
CA PHE A 359 -23.31 8.19 4.11
C PHE A 359 -24.69 7.70 3.68
N VAL A 360 -25.08 8.01 2.44
CA VAL A 360 -26.33 7.50 1.83
C VAL A 360 -26.02 6.70 0.58
N ALA A 361 -26.84 5.69 0.27
CA ALA A 361 -26.63 4.77 -0.87
C ALA A 361 -26.90 5.41 -2.24
N GLY A 362 -26.76 6.73 -2.37
CA GLY A 362 -27.01 7.48 -3.58
C GLY A 362 -26.03 8.64 -3.68
N GLU A 363 -26.49 9.78 -4.18
CA GLU A 363 -25.67 10.99 -4.20
C GLU A 363 -25.38 11.48 -2.78
N ASN A 364 -24.09 11.70 -2.51
CA ASN A 364 -23.54 12.34 -1.33
C ASN A 364 -22.80 13.62 -1.75
N THR A 365 -22.69 14.58 -0.83
CA THR A 365 -21.86 15.78 -1.00
C THR A 365 -20.72 15.79 0.01
N LEU A 366 -19.53 16.20 -0.45
CA LEU A 366 -18.41 16.56 0.40
C LEU A 366 -18.08 18.03 0.14
N ALA A 367 -18.18 18.87 1.18
CA ALA A 367 -17.93 20.30 1.06
C ALA A 367 -16.80 20.76 1.98
N PHE A 368 -16.00 21.69 1.49
CA PHE A 368 -14.83 22.27 2.13
C PHE A 368 -15.07 23.76 2.32
N VAL A 369 -15.17 24.19 3.58
CA VAL A 369 -15.42 25.58 3.96
C VAL A 369 -14.09 26.27 4.20
N VAL A 370 -13.62 27.02 3.21
CA VAL A 370 -12.37 27.79 3.23
C VAL A 370 -12.66 29.20 3.72
N GLU A 371 -11.88 29.67 4.71
CA GLU A 371 -11.95 31.04 5.19
C GLU A 371 -10.77 31.82 4.60
N ASN A 372 -11.08 32.71 3.65
CA ASN A 372 -10.15 33.68 3.11
C ASN A 372 -10.03 34.86 4.07
N GLY A 373 -8.83 35.04 4.63
CA GLY A 373 -8.57 36.05 5.66
C GLY A 373 -8.36 37.45 5.07
N GLY A 374 -7.87 38.36 5.92
CA GLY A 374 -7.51 39.72 5.50
C GLY A 374 -8.66 40.73 5.49
N GLU A 375 -8.31 41.99 5.20
CA GLU A 375 -9.28 43.10 5.04
C GLU A 375 -9.43 43.53 3.57
N ASP A 376 -8.53 43.08 2.70
CA ASP A 376 -8.44 43.41 1.27
C ASP A 376 -8.38 42.11 0.46
N VAL A 377 -8.69 42.20 -0.84
CA VAL A 377 -8.54 41.09 -1.81
C VAL A 377 -7.13 40.49 -1.77
N ASN A 378 -7.05 39.17 -1.68
CA ASN A 378 -5.83 38.36 -1.53
C ASN A 378 -6.01 36.97 -2.17
N PRO A 379 -4.93 36.19 -2.37
CA PRO A 379 -5.04 34.83 -2.90
C PRO A 379 -5.90 33.93 -2.02
N THR A 380 -6.73 33.11 -2.63
CA THR A 380 -7.47 32.06 -1.92
C THR A 380 -7.68 30.84 -2.81
N GLY A 381 -7.72 29.67 -2.20
CA GLY A 381 -7.88 28.45 -2.96
C GLY A 381 -8.03 27.19 -2.11
N LEU A 382 -8.45 26.14 -2.79
CA LEU A 382 -8.51 24.77 -2.27
C LEU A 382 -7.65 23.87 -3.15
N ARG A 383 -6.98 22.91 -2.52
CA ARG A 383 -6.41 21.77 -3.20
C ARG A 383 -6.75 20.48 -2.48
N ILE A 384 -7.20 19.48 -3.22
CA ILE A 384 -7.45 18.13 -2.74
C ILE A 384 -6.54 17.17 -3.53
N ASP A 385 -5.65 16.47 -2.81
CA ASP A 385 -4.73 15.47 -3.35
C ASP A 385 -5.11 14.08 -2.80
N ASN A 386 -4.56 13.02 -3.42
CA ASN A 386 -4.52 11.67 -2.85
C ASN A 386 -5.88 11.11 -2.40
N VAL A 387 -6.93 11.33 -3.21
CA VAL A 387 -8.29 10.84 -2.92
C VAL A 387 -8.34 9.32 -3.05
N HIS A 388 -8.42 8.65 -1.91
CA HIS A 388 -8.67 7.21 -1.79
C HIS A 388 -10.04 7.02 -1.15
N ALA A 389 -11.04 6.69 -1.96
CA ALA A 389 -12.42 6.62 -1.53
C ALA A 389 -13.07 5.33 -2.05
N ARG A 390 -13.68 4.54 -1.15
CA ARG A 390 -14.21 3.20 -1.45
C ARG A 390 -15.50 2.91 -0.72
N ALA A 391 -16.31 2.07 -1.34
CA ALA A 391 -17.44 1.40 -0.73
C ALA A 391 -17.62 0.01 -1.36
N ALA A 392 -17.93 -0.98 -0.54
CA ALA A 392 -18.15 -2.36 -0.99
C ALA A 392 -19.33 -2.45 -1.96
N PRO A 393 -19.35 -3.42 -2.90
CA PRO A 393 -20.56 -3.74 -3.65
C PRO A 393 -21.75 -4.08 -2.74
N GLU A 394 -22.96 -3.75 -3.17
CA GLU A 394 -24.17 -4.20 -2.48
C GLU A 394 -24.24 -5.73 -2.44
N GLY A 395 -24.54 -6.29 -1.26
CA GLY A 395 -24.57 -7.74 -1.03
C GLY A 395 -23.25 -8.35 -0.54
N SER A 396 -22.17 -7.56 -0.49
CA SER A 396 -20.98 -7.93 0.27
C SER A 396 -21.27 -7.99 1.77
N VAL A 397 -20.55 -8.86 2.46
CA VAL A 397 -20.57 -8.95 3.93
C VAL A 397 -19.18 -8.65 4.45
N ARG A 398 -19.07 -8.19 5.71
CA ARG A 398 -17.76 -8.01 6.33
C ARG A 398 -17.03 -9.34 6.43
N ILE A 399 -15.74 -9.31 6.12
CA ILE A 399 -14.83 -10.42 6.40
C ILE A 399 -14.61 -10.46 7.93
N PRO A 400 -14.94 -11.57 8.61
CA PRO A 400 -14.74 -11.68 10.05
C PRO A 400 -13.25 -11.79 10.40
N GLY A 401 -12.88 -11.36 11.62
CA GLY A 401 -11.51 -11.51 12.14
C GLY A 401 -10.57 -10.34 11.81
N LEU A 402 -11.05 -9.32 11.08
CA LEU A 402 -10.27 -8.11 10.79
C LEU A 402 -10.73 -6.97 11.69
N PHE A 403 -9.79 -6.36 12.40
CA PHE A 403 -10.01 -5.31 13.39
C PHE A 403 -8.98 -4.19 13.21
N ASN A 404 -9.33 -2.97 13.59
CA ASN A 404 -8.34 -1.91 13.78
C ASN A 404 -7.38 -2.28 14.92
N THR A 405 -6.21 -1.64 14.98
CA THR A 405 -5.30 -1.85 16.11
C THR A 405 -5.84 -1.23 17.40
N GLY A 406 -5.52 -1.85 18.52
CA GLY A 406 -5.78 -1.37 19.87
C GLY A 406 -7.26 -1.34 20.24
N VAL A 407 -8.06 -2.28 19.73
CA VAL A 407 -9.50 -2.40 20.03
C VAL A 407 -9.86 -3.77 20.61
N SER A 408 -10.99 -3.83 21.29
CA SER A 408 -11.59 -5.08 21.80
C SER A 408 -12.44 -5.79 20.73
N ASP A 409 -12.97 -6.97 21.06
CA ASP A 409 -13.91 -7.73 20.21
C ASP A 409 -15.20 -6.96 19.84
N ASP A 410 -15.50 -5.87 20.57
CA ASP A 410 -16.67 -5.01 20.35
C ASP A 410 -16.32 -3.73 19.53
N ASP A 411 -15.16 -3.68 18.86
CA ASP A 411 -14.63 -2.53 18.12
C ASP A 411 -14.43 -1.26 18.97
N LEU A 412 -14.29 -1.43 20.30
CA LEU A 412 -14.04 -0.33 21.23
C LEU A 412 -12.55 -0.21 21.54
N ALA A 413 -12.01 1.01 21.49
CA ALA A 413 -10.65 1.33 21.90
C ALA A 413 -10.30 0.74 23.28
N LEU A 414 -9.16 0.05 23.35
CA LEU A 414 -8.65 -0.57 24.57
C LEU A 414 -8.14 0.50 25.56
N PRO A 415 -8.21 0.22 26.88
CA PRO A 415 -7.47 0.99 27.87
C PRO A 415 -5.95 0.94 27.63
N ASP A 416 -5.26 1.94 28.16
CA ASP A 416 -3.80 2.03 28.13
C ASP A 416 -3.15 0.74 28.68
N PHE A 417 -2.17 0.21 27.94
CA PHE A 417 -1.35 -0.95 28.29
C PHE A 417 -2.09 -2.29 28.35
N GLU A 418 -3.30 -2.36 27.81
CA GLU A 418 -4.00 -3.63 27.62
C GLU A 418 -3.50 -4.34 26.36
N VAL A 419 -3.46 -5.67 26.44
CA VAL A 419 -3.06 -6.53 25.31
C VAL A 419 -4.12 -6.42 24.21
N ASP A 420 -3.65 -6.21 22.98
CA ASP A 420 -4.47 -6.31 21.79
C ASP A 420 -4.80 -7.80 21.53
N PRO A 421 -6.09 -8.18 21.46
CA PRO A 421 -6.48 -9.57 21.25
C PRO A 421 -6.36 -10.04 19.80
N HIS A 422 -6.10 -9.13 18.85
CA HIS A 422 -6.20 -9.36 17.41
C HIS A 422 -4.85 -9.37 16.70
N TYR A 423 -3.88 -8.58 17.19
CA TYR A 423 -2.56 -8.45 16.58
C TYR A 423 -1.46 -9.19 17.37
N GLU A 424 -0.70 -10.03 16.68
CA GLU A 424 0.50 -10.69 17.21
C GLU A 424 1.76 -10.05 16.62
N MET A 425 2.77 -9.80 17.46
CA MET A 425 4.10 -9.40 17.05
C MET A 425 4.94 -10.65 16.80
N ASN A 426 5.23 -10.94 15.53
CA ASN A 426 5.93 -12.16 15.09
C ASN A 426 7.45 -11.97 14.99
N VAL A 427 7.90 -10.74 14.78
CA VAL A 427 9.33 -10.37 14.71
C VAL A 427 9.57 -9.12 15.56
N SER A 428 10.69 -9.13 16.28
CA SER A 428 11.25 -8.00 17.00
C SER A 428 12.79 -8.13 17.01
N PRO A 429 13.57 -7.03 17.01
CA PRO A 429 15.03 -7.08 17.00
C PRO A 429 15.66 -7.77 18.22
N ASP A 430 14.97 -7.75 19.37
CA ASP A 430 15.41 -8.46 20.60
C ASP A 430 14.88 -9.89 20.72
N GLY A 431 14.06 -10.34 19.76
CA GLY A 431 13.40 -11.64 19.75
C GLY A 431 12.21 -11.76 20.70
N ALA A 432 11.73 -10.67 21.31
CA ALA A 432 10.47 -10.67 22.03
C ALA A 432 9.31 -10.78 21.01
N ILE A 433 8.47 -11.80 21.17
CA ILE A 433 7.32 -12.05 20.29
C ILE A 433 6.08 -12.37 21.13
N GLY A 434 4.90 -12.18 20.56
CA GLY A 434 3.62 -12.45 21.20
C GLY A 434 2.62 -11.32 20.99
N PRO A 435 1.51 -11.30 21.77
CA PRO A 435 0.45 -10.31 21.57
C PRO A 435 0.96 -8.87 21.68
N ALA A 436 0.54 -8.01 20.77
CA ALA A 436 0.85 -6.60 20.84
C ALA A 436 0.10 -5.91 21.99
N THR A 437 0.53 -4.72 22.41
CA THR A 437 -0.11 -3.98 23.51
C THR A 437 -0.52 -2.59 23.07
N ALA A 438 -1.75 -2.18 23.42
CA ALA A 438 -2.25 -0.83 23.17
C ALA A 438 -1.46 0.20 24.00
N LEU A 439 -0.90 1.20 23.33
CA LEU A 439 -0.03 2.19 23.96
C LEU A 439 -0.83 3.15 24.84
N GLY A 440 -0.20 3.63 25.93
CA GLY A 440 -0.81 4.56 26.89
C GLY A 440 -0.94 6.01 26.43
N GLY A 441 -0.56 6.29 25.18
CA GLY A 441 -0.75 7.57 24.51
C GLY A 441 0.36 7.79 23.49
N PRO A 442 0.04 8.03 22.21
CA PRO A 442 1.07 8.24 21.20
C PRO A 442 1.93 9.47 21.53
N PRO A 443 3.25 9.43 21.26
CA PRO A 443 4.09 10.62 21.24
C PRO A 443 3.42 11.78 20.48
N SER A 444 3.65 13.03 20.88
CA SER A 444 2.94 14.21 20.34
C SER A 444 3.15 14.46 18.84
N ALA A 445 4.09 13.76 18.21
CA ALA A 445 4.36 13.83 16.79
C ALA A 445 3.64 12.73 15.98
N TRP A 446 3.09 11.71 16.62
CA TRP A 446 2.36 10.61 15.98
C TRP A 446 0.91 11.00 15.70
N ALA A 447 0.29 10.29 14.76
CA ALA A 447 -1.14 10.39 14.52
C ALA A 447 -1.92 10.13 15.83
N GLU A 448 -2.89 10.99 16.15
CA GLU A 448 -3.70 10.84 17.36
C GLU A 448 -4.53 9.56 17.33
N ASN A 449 -4.64 8.85 18.46
CA ASN A 449 -5.60 7.75 18.61
C ASN A 449 -7.03 8.23 18.35
N SER A 450 -7.89 7.33 17.89
CA SER A 450 -9.33 7.53 17.77
C SER A 450 -10.08 6.60 18.73
N ASP A 451 -11.39 6.80 18.87
CA ASP A 451 -12.25 5.88 19.63
C ASP A 451 -12.37 4.50 18.95
N ALA A 452 -11.93 4.40 17.68
CA ALA A 452 -11.99 3.21 16.85
C ALA A 452 -10.62 2.57 16.56
N SER A 453 -9.50 3.19 16.96
CA SER A 453 -8.15 2.66 16.69
C SER A 453 -7.12 3.32 17.61
N ARG A 454 -6.18 2.52 18.13
CA ARG A 454 -5.03 2.99 18.89
C ARG A 454 -3.73 2.42 18.34
N TRP A 455 -2.64 3.15 18.56
CA TRP A 455 -1.30 2.59 18.40
C TRP A 455 -1.09 1.38 19.30
N ILE A 456 -0.48 0.34 18.73
CA ILE A 456 0.04 -0.83 19.43
C ILE A 456 1.57 -0.84 19.29
N GLY A 457 2.28 -1.41 20.26
CA GLY A 457 3.74 -1.46 20.21
C GLY A 457 4.34 -2.66 20.95
N PRO A 458 5.68 -2.76 20.95
CA PRO A 458 6.42 -3.92 21.44
C PRO A 458 6.47 -4.04 22.97
N ASP A 459 6.17 -2.97 23.70
CA ASP A 459 6.26 -2.93 25.16
C ASP A 459 5.09 -2.17 25.83
N ASN A 460 5.07 -2.21 27.17
CA ASN A 460 4.02 -1.57 27.97
C ASN A 460 4.42 -0.14 28.43
N SER A 461 5.37 0.51 27.75
CA SER A 461 5.69 1.91 27.99
C SER A 461 4.66 2.81 27.29
N PRO A 462 4.51 4.09 27.73
CA PRO A 462 3.59 5.02 27.09
C PRO A 462 3.80 5.16 25.57
N ALA A 463 5.05 5.08 25.10
CA ALA A 463 5.44 5.31 23.71
C ALA A 463 5.76 4.03 22.91
N GLY A 464 5.66 2.84 23.52
CA GLY A 464 6.03 1.59 22.85
C GLY A 464 7.52 1.51 22.53
N GLU A 465 8.40 1.79 23.49
CA GLU A 465 9.84 1.79 23.25
C GLU A 465 10.35 0.37 22.91
N GLY A 466 11.10 0.27 21.80
CA GLY A 466 11.76 -0.96 21.38
C GLY A 466 13.12 -0.67 20.75
N PRO A 467 14.02 -1.67 20.68
CA PRO A 467 15.31 -1.53 20.00
C PRO A 467 15.14 -1.19 18.50
N PRO A 468 16.15 -0.58 17.86
CA PRO A 468 16.14 -0.37 16.42
C PRO A 468 16.19 -1.69 15.65
N GLY A 469 15.51 -1.72 14.50
CA GLY A 469 15.44 -2.86 13.58
C GLY A 469 14.01 -3.19 13.15
N ASP A 470 13.86 -4.38 12.58
CA ASP A 470 12.62 -4.82 11.94
C ASP A 470 11.61 -5.40 12.94
N TYR A 471 10.34 -5.06 12.73
CA TYR A 471 9.18 -5.60 13.44
C TYR A 471 8.13 -6.11 12.46
N GLU A 472 7.42 -7.16 12.85
CA GLU A 472 6.30 -7.70 12.09
C GLU A 472 5.09 -7.85 13.02
N PHE A 473 3.97 -7.25 12.62
CA PHE A 473 2.69 -7.40 13.32
C PHE A 473 1.68 -8.09 12.39
N THR A 474 1.09 -9.18 12.84
CA THR A 474 0.16 -10.00 12.03
C THR A 474 -1.22 -10.05 12.64
N ILE A 475 -2.24 -9.97 11.79
CA ILE A 475 -3.63 -10.31 12.10
C ILE A 475 -4.09 -11.46 11.18
N GLU A 476 -4.82 -12.42 11.73
CA GLU A 476 -5.40 -13.55 10.97
C GLU A 476 -6.90 -13.33 10.74
N PHE A 477 -7.39 -13.78 9.59
CA PHE A 477 -8.82 -13.73 9.25
C PHE A 477 -9.22 -14.96 8.43
N ASP A 478 -10.53 -15.19 8.28
CA ASP A 478 -11.05 -16.40 7.64
C ASP A 478 -12.15 -16.05 6.63
N LEU A 479 -11.96 -16.51 5.39
CA LEU A 479 -12.88 -16.35 4.27
C LEU A 479 -13.80 -17.56 4.08
N THR A 480 -13.80 -18.53 5.00
CA THR A 480 -14.68 -19.71 4.92
C THR A 480 -16.14 -19.29 4.75
N GLY A 481 -16.75 -19.67 3.63
CA GLY A 481 -18.14 -19.34 3.28
C GLY A 481 -18.31 -18.01 2.54
N LEU A 482 -17.21 -17.34 2.20
CA LEU A 482 -17.15 -16.13 1.39
C LEU A 482 -16.41 -16.40 0.08
N ASP A 483 -16.68 -15.58 -0.93
CA ASP A 483 -15.95 -15.65 -2.21
C ASP A 483 -14.62 -14.89 -2.10
N ALA A 484 -13.53 -15.66 -1.92
CA ALA A 484 -12.18 -15.11 -1.84
C ALA A 484 -11.77 -14.33 -3.10
N SER A 485 -12.31 -14.65 -4.28
CA SER A 485 -12.02 -13.89 -5.51
C SER A 485 -12.61 -12.47 -5.50
N THR A 486 -13.59 -12.23 -4.62
CA THR A 486 -14.22 -10.92 -4.42
C THR A 486 -13.73 -10.20 -3.16
N ALA A 487 -12.82 -10.83 -2.41
CA ALA A 487 -12.29 -10.25 -1.19
C ALA A 487 -11.56 -8.95 -1.48
N THR A 488 -11.86 -7.95 -0.68
CA THR A 488 -11.20 -6.65 -0.67
C THR A 488 -10.95 -6.27 0.78
N ILE A 489 -9.71 -5.92 1.11
CA ILE A 489 -9.31 -5.32 2.37
C ILE A 489 -8.81 -3.92 2.09
N MET A 490 -9.22 -3.01 2.95
CA MET A 490 -8.87 -1.62 2.89
C MET A 490 -8.64 -1.06 4.27
N GLY A 491 -7.82 -0.05 4.35
CA GLY A 491 -7.72 0.74 5.56
C GLY A 491 -6.72 1.86 5.40
N THR A 492 -6.33 2.40 6.53
CA THR A 492 -5.20 3.29 6.66
C THR A 492 -4.26 2.75 7.72
N TRP A 493 -2.95 2.89 7.51
CA TRP A 493 -1.96 2.37 8.44
C TRP A 493 -0.78 3.32 8.61
N SER A 494 -0.10 3.26 9.75
CA SER A 494 1.09 4.05 10.04
C SER A 494 2.01 3.26 10.95
N ALA A 495 3.30 3.48 10.77
CA ALA A 495 4.35 2.93 11.61
C ALA A 495 5.30 4.03 12.11
N ASP A 496 5.92 3.78 13.27
CA ASP A 496 7.14 4.48 13.68
C ASP A 496 8.31 3.48 13.66
N ASN A 497 9.37 3.70 12.86
CA ASN A 497 9.68 4.90 12.05
C ASN A 497 9.16 4.85 10.61
N THR A 498 9.28 3.70 9.95
CA THR A 498 8.83 3.50 8.57
C THR A 498 8.05 2.21 8.42
N GLY A 499 7.09 2.19 7.50
CA GLY A 499 6.28 1.03 7.13
C GLY A 499 6.69 0.51 5.76
N GLY A 500 7.37 -0.63 5.71
CA GLY A 500 7.99 -1.16 4.49
C GLY A 500 7.00 -1.77 3.49
N ASP A 501 6.05 -2.57 3.97
CA ASP A 501 4.97 -3.16 3.15
C ASP A 501 3.89 -3.75 4.06
N ILE A 502 2.77 -4.12 3.46
CA ILE A 502 1.78 -5.05 4.01
C ILE A 502 1.87 -6.34 3.20
N LEU A 503 2.02 -7.47 3.87
CA LEU A 503 2.02 -8.80 3.23
C LEU A 503 0.65 -9.45 3.38
N LEU A 504 0.13 -10.02 2.30
CA LEU A 504 -1.02 -10.92 2.31
C LEU A 504 -0.50 -12.36 2.18
N ASN A 505 -0.70 -13.19 3.20
CA ASN A 505 -0.24 -14.58 3.21
C ASN A 505 1.27 -14.73 2.93
N GLY A 506 2.08 -13.75 3.38
CA GLY A 506 3.52 -13.71 3.15
C GLY A 506 3.94 -13.05 1.82
N GLU A 507 3.01 -12.75 0.93
CA GLU A 507 3.29 -12.10 -0.35
C GLU A 507 3.15 -10.57 -0.27
N ALA A 508 4.12 -9.86 -0.85
CA ALA A 508 4.17 -8.41 -0.89
C ALA A 508 2.96 -7.81 -1.63
N THR A 509 2.33 -6.80 -1.03
CA THR A 509 1.21 -6.09 -1.67
C THR A 509 1.64 -4.75 -2.28
N GLY A 510 2.84 -4.27 -1.98
CA GLY A 510 3.34 -2.97 -2.43
C GLY A 510 2.61 -1.79 -1.78
N ASN A 511 2.02 -2.01 -0.60
CA ASN A 511 1.34 -0.99 0.20
C ASN A 511 2.28 -0.46 1.29
N ALA A 512 3.44 0.07 0.89
CA ALA A 512 4.34 0.78 1.79
C ALA A 512 3.67 2.03 2.38
N GLN A 513 4.11 2.45 3.56
CA GLN A 513 3.67 3.70 4.18
C GLN A 513 4.18 4.88 3.35
N ALA A 514 3.29 5.82 3.02
CA ALA A 514 3.63 7.11 2.46
C ALA A 514 3.94 8.11 3.58
N GLY A 515 5.18 8.58 3.66
CA GLY A 515 5.65 9.48 4.71
C GLY A 515 5.87 8.77 6.05
N SER A 516 5.62 9.44 7.17
CA SER A 516 5.99 8.95 8.51
C SER A 516 4.81 8.90 9.50
N PHE A 517 5.09 8.56 10.76
CA PHE A 517 4.15 8.36 11.86
C PHE A 517 3.14 9.48 12.19
N PRO A 518 3.28 10.76 11.76
CA PRO A 518 2.23 11.76 11.99
C PRO A 518 0.92 11.49 11.23
N PHE A 519 0.95 10.63 10.21
CA PHE A 519 -0.19 10.37 9.32
C PHE A 519 -0.35 8.89 9.01
N LEU A 520 -1.56 8.49 8.64
CA LEU A 520 -1.84 7.14 8.16
C LEU A 520 -1.91 7.12 6.64
N SER A 521 -1.29 6.12 6.05
CA SER A 521 -1.25 5.82 4.63
C SER A 521 -2.40 4.91 4.25
N PRO A 522 -3.17 5.21 3.19
CA PRO A 522 -4.21 4.31 2.72
C PRO A 522 -3.61 3.07 2.07
N PHE A 523 -4.31 1.95 2.17
CA PHE A 523 -3.97 0.74 1.43
C PHE A 523 -5.23 0.04 0.90
N GLU A 524 -5.05 -0.71 -0.18
CA GLU A 524 -6.05 -1.63 -0.71
C GLU A 524 -5.38 -2.92 -1.12
N ILE A 525 -6.02 -4.02 -0.77
CA ILE A 525 -5.63 -5.37 -1.15
C ILE A 525 -6.88 -6.07 -1.69
N SER A 526 -6.89 -6.36 -2.99
CA SER A 526 -7.97 -7.09 -3.67
C SER A 526 -7.41 -7.93 -4.84
N ASN A 527 -8.19 -8.88 -5.35
CA ASN A 527 -7.79 -9.62 -6.56
C ASN A 527 -7.72 -8.72 -7.81
N GLU A 528 -8.47 -7.61 -7.84
CA GLU A 528 -8.37 -6.63 -8.93
C GLU A 528 -7.00 -5.96 -8.99
N MET A 529 -6.32 -5.87 -7.84
CA MET A 529 -4.94 -5.37 -7.70
C MET A 529 -3.88 -6.44 -8.00
N GLY A 530 -4.29 -7.68 -8.26
CA GLY A 530 -3.40 -8.81 -8.46
C GLY A 530 -2.99 -9.55 -7.18
N HIS A 531 -3.65 -9.32 -6.04
CA HIS A 531 -3.38 -10.05 -4.79
C HIS A 531 -4.33 -11.26 -4.66
N SER A 532 -3.80 -12.41 -4.27
CA SER A 532 -4.59 -13.66 -4.17
C SER A 532 -4.98 -13.98 -2.74
N PHE A 533 -6.29 -14.06 -2.48
CA PHE A 533 -6.83 -14.51 -1.20
C PHE A 533 -7.08 -16.01 -1.18
N LEU A 534 -6.86 -16.65 -0.03
CA LEU A 534 -7.20 -18.04 0.23
C LEU A 534 -8.69 -18.16 0.59
N PRO A 535 -9.43 -19.20 0.13
CA PRO A 535 -10.84 -19.40 0.52
C PRO A 535 -11.12 -19.72 1.99
N GLY A 536 -10.09 -19.83 2.82
CA GLY A 536 -10.18 -20.09 4.26
C GLY A 536 -9.34 -19.09 5.06
N LYS A 537 -8.44 -19.60 5.90
CA LYS A 537 -7.55 -18.75 6.70
C LYS A 537 -6.60 -17.94 5.82
N ASN A 538 -6.44 -16.68 6.18
CA ASN A 538 -5.49 -15.75 5.60
C ASN A 538 -4.79 -14.97 6.72
N SER A 539 -3.63 -14.38 6.41
CA SER A 539 -2.91 -13.48 7.29
C SER A 539 -2.59 -12.15 6.60
N LEU A 540 -2.62 -11.08 7.39
CA LEU A 540 -2.15 -9.76 6.99
C LEU A 540 -1.00 -9.34 7.92
N THR A 541 0.19 -9.19 7.37
CA THR A 541 1.40 -8.85 8.14
C THR A 541 1.91 -7.46 7.76
N PHE A 542 2.07 -6.58 8.74
CA PHE A 542 2.61 -5.23 8.56
C PHE A 542 4.11 -5.25 8.87
N LEU A 543 4.93 -4.80 7.92
CA LEU A 543 6.39 -4.73 8.06
C LEU A 543 6.81 -3.32 8.49
N LEU A 544 7.53 -3.24 9.60
CA LEU A 544 7.96 -1.98 10.19
C LEU A 544 9.47 -1.98 10.38
N ASN A 545 10.11 -0.82 10.22
CA ASN A 545 11.49 -0.60 10.65
C ASN A 545 11.55 0.56 11.66
N ASN A 546 12.09 0.24 12.83
CA ASN A 546 12.42 1.22 13.86
C ASN A 546 13.87 1.68 13.65
N ALA A 547 14.06 2.93 13.28
CA ALA A 547 15.35 3.58 13.07
C ALA A 547 16.05 3.94 14.39
N GLY A 548 17.28 4.46 14.28
CA GLY A 548 18.10 4.91 15.41
C GLY A 548 19.09 3.86 15.91
N ASP A 549 19.80 4.20 17.00
CA ASP A 549 20.91 3.40 17.54
C ASP A 549 20.67 2.89 18.99
N ALA A 550 19.48 3.17 19.54
CA ALA A 550 19.07 2.77 20.88
C ALA A 550 17.54 2.65 20.97
N ASP A 551 17.04 2.05 22.05
CA ASP A 551 15.61 1.90 22.30
C ASP A 551 14.89 3.25 22.15
N ASN A 552 13.86 3.26 21.30
CA ASN A 552 13.07 4.43 20.99
C ASN A 552 11.65 4.02 20.53
N PRO A 553 10.70 4.96 20.43
CA PRO A 553 9.30 4.65 20.14
C PRO A 553 9.12 3.85 18.84
N ALA A 554 8.46 2.69 18.94
CA ALA A 554 8.10 1.85 17.81
C ALA A 554 6.63 1.44 17.93
N GLY A 555 5.89 1.47 16.83
CA GLY A 555 4.49 1.08 16.89
C GLY A 555 3.83 0.96 15.53
N LEU A 556 2.71 0.25 15.52
CA LEU A 556 1.79 0.13 14.40
C LEU A 556 0.46 0.77 14.79
N ARG A 557 -0.16 1.47 13.84
CA ARG A 557 -1.57 1.81 13.92
C ARG A 557 -2.28 1.50 12.61
N VAL A 558 -3.38 0.76 12.70
CA VAL A 558 -4.31 0.51 11.58
C VAL A 558 -5.67 1.07 11.98
N ASP A 559 -6.23 1.94 11.13
CA ASP A 559 -7.52 2.58 11.33
C ASP A 559 -8.36 2.52 10.05
N GLY A 560 -9.68 2.58 10.22
CA GLY A 560 -10.65 2.51 9.13
C GLY A 560 -10.58 1.20 8.36
N LEU A 561 -10.18 0.10 9.00
CA LEU A 561 -10.10 -1.20 8.37
C LEU A 561 -11.50 -1.65 7.96
N VAL A 562 -11.69 -1.81 6.66
CA VAL A 562 -12.91 -2.29 6.04
C VAL A 562 -12.53 -3.44 5.14
N ALA A 563 -13.13 -4.59 5.41
CA ALA A 563 -12.86 -5.81 4.67
C ALA A 563 -14.17 -6.49 4.33
N PHE A 564 -14.34 -6.83 3.06
CA PHE A 564 -15.58 -7.42 2.59
C PHE A 564 -15.34 -8.43 1.47
N ALA A 565 -16.25 -9.36 1.35
CA ALA A 565 -16.34 -10.32 0.27
C ALA A 565 -17.82 -10.65 0.01
N MET A 566 -18.14 -11.16 -1.17
CA MET A 566 -19.49 -11.63 -1.47
C MET A 566 -19.82 -12.86 -0.63
N ALA A 567 -21.03 -12.86 -0.05
CA ALA A 567 -21.55 -14.01 0.64
C ALA A 567 -21.83 -15.16 -0.34
N GLY A 568 -21.43 -16.38 0.00
CA GLY A 568 -21.78 -17.59 -0.77
C GLY A 568 -20.77 -18.00 -1.85
N GLY A 569 -19.53 -17.51 -1.81
CA GLY A 569 -18.45 -18.14 -2.55
C GLY A 569 -18.14 -19.53 -2.03
N LEU A 570 -17.99 -20.48 -2.94
CA LEU A 570 -17.57 -21.83 -2.61
C LEU A 570 -16.06 -21.86 -2.68
N GLY A 571 -15.40 -22.05 -1.53
CA GLY A 571 -13.96 -22.28 -1.53
C GLY A 571 -13.62 -23.46 -2.43
N GLY A 572 -12.66 -23.26 -3.33
CA GLY A 572 -12.31 -24.24 -4.37
C GLY A 572 -13.04 -24.08 -5.71
N ASP A 573 -13.92 -23.09 -5.90
CA ASP A 573 -14.50 -22.76 -7.21
C ASP A 573 -13.48 -21.95 -8.02
N TYR A 574 -12.56 -22.64 -8.70
CA TYR A 574 -11.44 -22.03 -9.39
C TYR A 574 -11.84 -21.39 -10.72
N ASN A 575 -13.02 -21.73 -11.24
CA ASN A 575 -13.53 -21.16 -12.49
C ASN A 575 -14.58 -20.04 -12.30
N GLY A 576 -14.99 -19.79 -11.05
CA GLY A 576 -15.85 -18.68 -10.63
C GLY A 576 -17.29 -18.80 -11.12
N ASN A 577 -17.79 -20.02 -11.33
CA ASN A 577 -19.16 -20.25 -11.83
C ASN A 577 -20.20 -20.44 -10.72
N GLY A 578 -19.78 -20.41 -9.46
CA GLY A 578 -20.59 -20.57 -8.27
C GLY A 578 -20.93 -22.02 -7.92
N VAL A 579 -20.26 -23.02 -8.49
CA VAL A 579 -20.44 -24.44 -8.18
C VAL A 579 -19.09 -25.14 -8.01
N LEU A 580 -18.97 -26.06 -7.05
CA LEU A 580 -17.83 -26.97 -6.97
C LEU A 580 -18.13 -28.19 -7.83
N ASP A 581 -17.48 -28.29 -8.99
CA ASP A 581 -17.70 -29.39 -9.92
C ASP A 581 -16.40 -29.96 -10.50
N ALA A 582 -16.53 -30.87 -11.47
CA ALA A 582 -15.39 -31.53 -12.09
C ALA A 582 -14.42 -30.52 -12.74
N ALA A 583 -14.91 -29.39 -13.26
CA ALA A 583 -14.06 -28.39 -13.92
C ALA A 583 -13.08 -27.73 -12.93
N ASP A 584 -13.47 -27.57 -11.67
CA ASP A 584 -12.59 -27.02 -10.64
C ASP A 584 -11.46 -27.98 -10.27
N ILE A 585 -11.80 -29.23 -9.97
CA ILE A 585 -10.78 -30.22 -9.61
C ILE A 585 -9.87 -30.56 -10.80
N ASP A 586 -10.34 -30.41 -12.04
CA ASP A 586 -9.51 -30.51 -13.25
C ASP A 586 -8.50 -29.34 -13.35
N LEU A 587 -8.91 -28.12 -12.96
CA LEU A 587 -8.02 -26.97 -12.85
C LEU A 587 -6.97 -27.19 -11.75
N LEU A 588 -7.38 -27.70 -10.58
CA LEU A 588 -6.48 -28.04 -9.49
C LEU A 588 -5.50 -29.14 -9.87
N ALA A 589 -5.94 -30.21 -10.54
CA ALA A 589 -5.06 -31.26 -11.04
C ALA A 589 -4.02 -30.70 -12.01
N THR A 590 -4.42 -29.76 -12.86
CA THR A 590 -3.49 -29.04 -13.74
C THR A 590 -2.47 -28.24 -12.96
N ALA A 591 -2.90 -27.46 -11.95
CA ALA A 591 -2.02 -26.66 -11.12
C ALA A 591 -0.98 -27.51 -10.36
N VAL A 592 -1.42 -28.64 -9.78
CA VAL A 592 -0.54 -29.58 -9.08
C VAL A 592 0.47 -30.22 -10.03
N MET A 593 0.04 -30.67 -11.22
CA MET A 593 0.92 -31.26 -12.22
C MET A 593 1.98 -30.27 -12.74
N GLU A 594 1.61 -29.00 -12.87
CA GLU A 594 2.49 -27.94 -13.34
C GLU A 594 3.45 -27.44 -12.23
N ASN A 595 3.29 -27.93 -10.99
CA ASN A 595 3.94 -27.39 -9.78
C ASN A 595 3.73 -25.87 -9.71
N SER A 596 2.46 -25.47 -9.82
CA SER A 596 2.06 -24.07 -9.77
C SER A 596 2.36 -23.47 -8.39
N ASP A 597 2.87 -22.24 -8.37
CA ASP A 597 3.02 -21.45 -7.14
C ASP A 597 1.78 -20.54 -6.90
N ASP A 598 0.73 -20.68 -7.71
CA ASP A 598 -0.51 -19.90 -7.56
C ASP A 598 -1.30 -20.39 -6.34
N LEU A 599 -1.13 -19.68 -5.22
CA LEU A 599 -1.75 -19.97 -3.93
C LEU A 599 -3.28 -19.98 -3.96
N ARG A 600 -3.94 -19.53 -5.05
CA ARG A 600 -5.38 -19.76 -5.18
C ARG A 600 -5.73 -21.24 -5.20
N PHE A 601 -4.81 -22.12 -5.62
CA PHE A 601 -4.96 -23.57 -5.63
C PHE A 601 -4.44 -24.25 -4.35
N ASP A 602 -3.85 -23.50 -3.42
CA ASP A 602 -3.46 -23.98 -2.09
C ASP A 602 -4.72 -24.05 -1.21
N ALA A 603 -5.45 -25.15 -1.36
CA ALA A 603 -6.73 -25.37 -0.72
C ALA A 603 -6.57 -25.64 0.78
N ASN A 604 -5.45 -26.23 1.21
CA ASN A 604 -5.21 -26.60 2.60
C ASN A 604 -4.45 -25.52 3.41
N ALA A 605 -3.97 -24.47 2.73
CA ALA A 605 -3.23 -23.33 3.27
C ALA A 605 -1.88 -23.72 3.92
N ASP A 606 -1.15 -24.67 3.33
CA ASP A 606 0.18 -25.07 3.79
C ASP A 606 1.35 -24.37 3.08
N GLY A 607 1.04 -23.49 2.13
CA GLY A 607 1.98 -22.70 1.34
C GLY A 607 2.52 -23.44 0.11
N ALA A 608 1.97 -24.59 -0.27
CA ALA A 608 2.39 -25.34 -1.44
C ALA A 608 1.22 -26.01 -2.18
N VAL A 609 1.11 -25.81 -3.50
CA VAL A 609 0.09 -26.47 -4.32
C VAL A 609 0.52 -27.91 -4.64
N THR A 610 -0.05 -28.86 -3.91
CA THR A 610 0.32 -30.28 -3.93
C THR A 610 -0.91 -31.21 -4.03
N GLY A 611 -0.65 -32.51 -4.04
CA GLY A 611 -1.73 -33.51 -3.96
C GLY A 611 -2.53 -33.43 -2.66
N ASP A 612 -2.00 -32.82 -1.60
CA ASP A 612 -2.71 -32.65 -0.33
C ASP A 612 -3.83 -31.60 -0.45
N ASP A 613 -3.67 -30.58 -1.31
CA ASP A 613 -4.75 -29.64 -1.67
C ASP A 613 -5.87 -30.32 -2.41
N ARG A 614 -5.52 -31.22 -3.32
CA ARG A 614 -6.51 -32.00 -4.06
C ARG A 614 -7.30 -32.90 -3.13
N GLN A 615 -6.63 -33.50 -2.15
CA GLN A 615 -7.31 -34.25 -1.10
C GLN A 615 -8.23 -33.32 -0.29
N PHE A 616 -7.75 -32.18 0.18
CA PHE A 616 -8.52 -31.22 0.96
C PHE A 616 -9.75 -30.71 0.18
N TRP A 617 -9.59 -30.39 -1.10
CA TRP A 617 -10.67 -29.96 -1.97
C TRP A 617 -11.77 -31.02 -2.07
N VAL A 618 -11.41 -32.28 -2.29
CA VAL A 618 -12.38 -33.39 -2.37
C VAL A 618 -13.09 -33.60 -1.03
N THR A 619 -12.35 -33.58 0.08
CA THR A 619 -12.88 -34.00 1.38
C THR A 619 -13.57 -32.90 2.16
N GLU A 620 -13.01 -31.71 2.18
CA GLU A 620 -13.44 -30.59 3.02
C GLU A 620 -14.30 -29.57 2.24
N LEU A 621 -13.99 -29.34 0.95
CA LEU A 621 -14.69 -28.33 0.14
C LEU A 621 -15.89 -28.96 -0.60
N ALA A 622 -15.65 -29.87 -1.54
CA ALA A 622 -16.70 -30.53 -2.32
C ALA A 622 -17.48 -31.59 -1.52
N ASN A 623 -16.92 -32.06 -0.40
CA ASN A 623 -17.48 -33.11 0.45
C ASN A 623 -17.95 -34.34 -0.37
N THR A 624 -17.06 -34.88 -1.19
CA THR A 624 -17.29 -36.10 -1.97
C THR A 624 -16.14 -37.11 -1.82
N TRP A 625 -16.18 -38.25 -2.52
CA TRP A 625 -15.19 -39.31 -2.48
C TRP A 625 -14.27 -39.26 -3.71
N ILE A 626 -13.01 -39.64 -3.55
CA ILE A 626 -12.16 -39.96 -4.70
C ILE A 626 -12.78 -41.17 -5.40
N GLY A 627 -13.12 -40.99 -6.68
CA GLY A 627 -13.84 -41.99 -7.47
C GLY A 627 -15.26 -41.58 -7.90
N ASP A 628 -15.84 -40.54 -7.30
CA ASP A 628 -17.16 -40.01 -7.69
C ASP A 628 -17.06 -39.15 -8.96
N SER A 629 -16.96 -39.80 -10.13
CA SER A 629 -16.85 -39.11 -11.41
C SER A 629 -18.09 -38.31 -11.82
N ASN A 630 -19.24 -38.58 -11.19
CA ASN A 630 -20.50 -37.92 -11.54
C ASN A 630 -20.90 -36.79 -10.58
N MET A 631 -20.11 -36.60 -9.51
CA MET A 631 -20.27 -35.58 -8.47
C MET A 631 -21.63 -35.65 -7.75
N ASP A 632 -22.18 -36.84 -7.54
CA ASP A 632 -23.43 -37.04 -6.76
C ASP A 632 -23.21 -37.23 -5.25
N GLY A 633 -21.94 -37.18 -4.82
CA GLY A 633 -21.50 -37.34 -3.43
C GLY A 633 -21.22 -38.80 -3.05
N GLU A 634 -21.42 -39.75 -3.97
CA GLU A 634 -21.22 -41.19 -3.74
C GLU A 634 -20.16 -41.76 -4.68
N PHE A 635 -19.28 -42.65 -4.18
CA PHE A 635 -18.46 -43.48 -5.05
C PHE A 635 -19.07 -44.89 -5.14
N ASN A 636 -19.66 -45.25 -6.28
CA ASN A 636 -20.32 -46.54 -6.48
C ASN A 636 -20.25 -47.02 -7.95
N SER A 637 -20.99 -48.08 -8.28
CA SER A 637 -20.99 -48.65 -9.64
C SER A 637 -21.43 -47.70 -10.77
N THR A 638 -22.17 -46.61 -10.48
CA THR A 638 -22.58 -45.62 -11.48
C THR A 638 -21.40 -44.82 -12.01
N ASP A 639 -20.40 -44.54 -11.18
CA ASP A 639 -19.18 -43.84 -11.58
C ASP A 639 -18.37 -44.66 -12.58
N PHE A 640 -18.27 -45.98 -12.35
CA PHE A 640 -17.63 -46.88 -13.31
C PHE A 640 -18.34 -46.89 -14.67
N VAL A 641 -19.67 -46.74 -14.70
CA VAL A 641 -20.40 -46.63 -15.97
C VAL A 641 -20.05 -45.33 -16.70
N VAL A 642 -19.83 -44.23 -15.98
CA VAL A 642 -19.41 -42.94 -16.55
C VAL A 642 -18.02 -43.05 -17.16
N VAL A 643 -17.01 -43.45 -16.38
CA VAL A 643 -15.60 -43.46 -16.83
C VAL A 643 -15.34 -44.50 -17.93
N PHE A 644 -15.92 -45.71 -17.84
CA PHE A 644 -15.79 -46.68 -18.94
C PHE A 644 -16.65 -46.32 -20.16
N GLY A 645 -17.64 -45.45 -19.99
CA GLY A 645 -18.39 -44.85 -21.10
C GLY A 645 -17.57 -43.84 -21.91
N ALA A 646 -16.66 -43.11 -21.25
CA ALA A 646 -15.72 -42.20 -21.90
C ALA A 646 -14.70 -42.94 -22.78
N GLY A 647 -14.27 -44.12 -22.32
CA GLY A 647 -13.40 -45.02 -23.10
C GLY A 647 -11.92 -44.66 -23.04
N GLU A 648 -11.50 -43.93 -22.00
CA GLU A 648 -10.12 -43.43 -21.83
C GLU A 648 -9.24 -44.37 -20.98
N TYR A 649 -9.82 -45.46 -20.45
CA TYR A 649 -9.07 -46.43 -19.64
C TYR A 649 -7.96 -47.11 -20.45
N GLU A 650 -6.70 -46.83 -20.09
CA GLU A 650 -5.50 -47.42 -20.72
C GLU A 650 -5.54 -47.30 -22.27
N ASP A 651 -5.95 -46.13 -22.79
CA ASP A 651 -6.19 -45.91 -24.22
C ASP A 651 -4.93 -45.49 -25.03
N GLU A 652 -3.81 -45.30 -24.35
CA GLU A 652 -2.50 -44.84 -24.88
C GLU A 652 -2.49 -43.37 -25.36
N LEU A 653 -3.53 -42.58 -25.11
CA LEU A 653 -3.58 -41.15 -25.40
C LEU A 653 -3.12 -40.33 -24.20
N THR A 654 -2.04 -39.56 -24.38
CA THR A 654 -1.46 -38.81 -23.27
C THR A 654 -2.30 -37.61 -22.86
N ALA A 655 -2.53 -37.47 -21.55
CA ALA A 655 -3.12 -36.33 -20.86
C ALA A 655 -4.51 -35.93 -21.39
N ASN A 656 -5.35 -36.91 -21.73
CA ASN A 656 -6.72 -36.67 -22.21
C ASN A 656 -7.79 -36.88 -21.15
N SER A 657 -7.44 -37.38 -19.96
CA SER A 657 -8.41 -37.68 -18.90
C SER A 657 -8.69 -36.49 -18.00
N THR A 658 -9.91 -36.46 -17.46
CA THR A 658 -10.47 -35.50 -16.50
C THR A 658 -11.04 -36.27 -15.32
N TRP A 659 -11.40 -35.60 -14.24
CA TRP A 659 -12.09 -36.24 -13.11
C TRP A 659 -13.33 -37.04 -13.54
N ALA A 660 -14.12 -36.45 -14.45
CA ALA A 660 -15.34 -37.06 -14.98
C ALA A 660 -15.07 -38.27 -15.89
N THR A 661 -13.87 -38.37 -16.47
CA THR A 661 -13.49 -39.48 -17.36
C THR A 661 -12.53 -40.50 -16.72
N GLY A 662 -12.08 -40.24 -15.49
CA GLY A 662 -11.45 -41.23 -14.60
C GLY A 662 -10.12 -40.83 -13.98
N ASP A 663 -9.64 -39.60 -14.19
CA ASP A 663 -8.42 -39.08 -13.56
C ASP A 663 -8.65 -38.76 -12.07
N TRP A 664 -8.59 -39.81 -11.25
CA TRP A 664 -8.86 -39.74 -9.82
C TRP A 664 -7.60 -39.53 -8.99
N ASN A 665 -6.42 -39.71 -9.56
CA ASN A 665 -5.15 -39.35 -8.91
C ASN A 665 -4.62 -37.95 -9.32
N GLY A 666 -5.16 -37.35 -10.38
CA GLY A 666 -4.79 -36.02 -10.87
C GLY A 666 -3.61 -36.00 -11.85
N ASP A 667 -3.22 -37.14 -12.46
CA ASP A 667 -2.10 -37.25 -13.40
C ASP A 667 -2.51 -37.11 -14.89
N LYS A 668 -3.78 -36.80 -15.14
CA LYS A 668 -4.44 -36.65 -16.46
C LYS A 668 -4.52 -37.94 -17.28
N GLU A 669 -4.34 -39.11 -16.67
CA GLU A 669 -4.45 -40.41 -17.32
C GLU A 669 -5.43 -41.31 -16.56
N PHE A 670 -6.44 -41.87 -17.22
CA PHE A 670 -7.27 -42.88 -16.58
C PHE A 670 -6.64 -44.28 -16.70
N ASN A 671 -6.00 -44.75 -15.63
CA ASN A 671 -5.32 -46.04 -15.62
C ASN A 671 -5.51 -46.79 -14.29
N SER A 672 -4.77 -47.90 -14.14
CA SER A 672 -4.89 -48.75 -12.95
C SER A 672 -4.54 -48.03 -11.62
N SER A 673 -3.80 -46.92 -11.66
CA SER A 673 -3.41 -46.16 -10.47
C SER A 673 -4.53 -45.26 -9.92
N ASP A 674 -5.48 -44.83 -10.75
CA ASP A 674 -6.69 -44.12 -10.33
C ASP A 674 -7.58 -45.00 -9.46
N PHE A 675 -7.70 -46.28 -9.82
CA PHE A 675 -8.37 -47.25 -8.97
C PHE A 675 -7.69 -47.36 -7.61
N VAL A 676 -6.36 -47.32 -7.57
CA VAL A 676 -5.63 -47.34 -6.28
C VAL A 676 -5.98 -46.10 -5.47
N ALA A 677 -6.00 -44.91 -6.07
CA ALA A 677 -6.39 -43.67 -5.38
C ALA A 677 -7.82 -43.77 -4.83
N ALA A 678 -8.81 -44.09 -5.66
CA ALA A 678 -10.22 -44.16 -5.28
C ALA A 678 -10.52 -45.24 -4.23
N PHE A 679 -9.93 -46.43 -4.36
CA PHE A 679 -10.12 -47.49 -3.36
C PHE A 679 -9.34 -47.25 -2.06
N SER A 680 -8.30 -46.41 -2.09
CA SER A 680 -7.56 -46.02 -0.89
C SER A 680 -8.32 -45.01 -0.03
N ASP A 681 -9.09 -44.11 -0.66
CA ASP A 681 -10.03 -43.21 0.05
C ASP A 681 -11.16 -44.01 0.75
N GLY A 682 -11.48 -45.18 0.20
CA GLY A 682 -12.29 -46.21 0.86
C GLY A 682 -13.79 -45.90 0.89
N GLY A 683 -14.27 -45.02 0.02
CA GLY A 683 -15.67 -44.61 -0.12
C GLY A 683 -16.60 -45.59 -0.84
N TYR A 684 -16.05 -46.59 -1.53
CA TYR A 684 -16.82 -47.43 -2.46
C TYR A 684 -18.03 -48.12 -1.80
N GLU A 685 -19.23 -47.86 -2.34
CA GLU A 685 -20.53 -48.39 -1.89
C GLU A 685 -20.87 -48.03 -0.43
N LYS A 686 -20.32 -46.93 0.11
CA LYS A 686 -20.67 -46.41 1.44
C LYS A 686 -21.81 -45.38 1.44
N GLY A 687 -22.22 -44.91 0.26
CA GLY A 687 -23.21 -43.83 0.09
C GLY A 687 -22.58 -42.44 0.22
N PRO A 688 -23.40 -41.39 0.44
CA PRO A 688 -22.91 -40.01 0.44
C PRO A 688 -21.87 -39.77 1.52
N ARG A 689 -20.82 -39.00 1.20
CA ARG A 689 -19.81 -38.64 2.20
C ARG A 689 -20.48 -37.90 3.38
N PRO A 690 -20.29 -38.36 4.64
CA PRO A 690 -20.84 -37.65 5.79
C PRO A 690 -20.27 -36.24 5.84
N ALA A 691 -21.13 -35.23 6.01
CA ALA A 691 -20.68 -33.85 6.12
C ALA A 691 -19.60 -33.69 7.21
N PRO A 692 -18.60 -32.82 7.00
CA PRO A 692 -17.57 -32.54 8.00
C PRO A 692 -18.24 -32.20 9.32
N VAL A 693 -17.86 -32.90 10.39
CA VAL A 693 -18.34 -32.53 11.74
C VAL A 693 -17.56 -31.28 12.13
N PRO A 694 -18.21 -30.14 12.39
CA PRO A 694 -17.48 -28.96 12.87
C PRO A 694 -16.73 -29.37 14.14
N GLU A 695 -15.42 -29.13 14.18
CA GLU A 695 -14.68 -29.38 15.41
C GLU A 695 -15.39 -28.65 16.55
N PRO A 696 -15.68 -29.32 17.68
CA PRO A 696 -16.26 -28.63 18.81
C PRO A 696 -15.26 -27.55 19.23
N SER A 697 -15.63 -26.28 19.02
CA SER A 697 -14.85 -25.12 19.43
C SER A 697 -14.26 -25.35 20.82
N ALA A 698 -13.03 -24.91 21.07
CA ALA A 698 -12.31 -25.14 22.34
C ALA A 698 -13.19 -24.88 23.59
N THR A 699 -14.18 -23.99 23.47
CA THR A 699 -15.31 -23.76 24.38
C THR A 699 -16.11 -25.00 24.79
N ILE A 700 -16.48 -25.88 23.87
CA ILE A 700 -17.24 -27.12 24.13
C ILE A 700 -16.35 -28.15 24.84
N LEU A 701 -15.08 -28.28 24.45
CA LEU A 701 -14.11 -29.13 25.14
C LEU A 701 -13.82 -28.63 26.56
N LEU A 702 -13.75 -27.30 26.75
CA LEU A 702 -13.61 -26.66 28.06
C LEU A 702 -14.86 -26.88 28.94
N LEU A 703 -16.06 -26.75 28.37
CA LEU A 703 -17.32 -27.05 29.07
C LEU A 703 -17.41 -28.52 29.48
N MET A 704 -17.00 -29.46 28.62
CA MET A 704 -16.94 -30.88 28.98
C MET A 704 -15.89 -31.17 30.06
N ALA A 705 -14.73 -30.52 30.00
CA ALA A 705 -13.71 -30.62 31.04
C ALA A 705 -14.22 -30.07 32.38
N CYS A 706 -14.89 -28.92 32.40
CA CYS A 706 -15.50 -28.33 33.59
C CYS A 706 -16.59 -29.25 34.20
N VAL A 707 -17.44 -29.86 33.38
CA VAL A 707 -18.47 -30.81 33.86
C VAL A 707 -17.84 -32.08 34.46
N MET A 708 -16.73 -32.57 33.90
CA MET A 708 -15.97 -33.69 34.46
C MET A 708 -15.26 -33.34 35.77
N PHE A 709 -14.72 -32.12 35.91
CA PHE A 709 -14.12 -31.65 37.17
C PHE A 709 -15.15 -31.45 38.29
N VAL A 710 -16.35 -30.95 37.96
CA VAL A 710 -17.46 -30.81 38.92
C VAL A 710 -17.97 -32.19 39.38
N HIS A 711 -18.08 -33.17 38.48
CA HIS A 711 -18.47 -34.54 38.86
C HIS A 711 -17.42 -35.27 39.70
N ARG A 712 -16.13 -34.96 39.50
CA ARG A 712 -15.04 -35.56 40.29
C ARG A 712 -14.98 -34.99 41.71
N ARG A 713 -15.23 -33.69 41.90
CA ARG A 713 -15.35 -33.07 43.24
C ARG A 713 -16.59 -33.54 44.02
N ALA A 714 -17.71 -33.83 43.34
CA ALA A 714 -18.94 -34.29 44.01
C ALA A 714 -18.90 -35.76 44.49
N ARG A 715 -17.90 -36.55 44.07
CA ARG A 715 -17.68 -37.93 44.54
C ARG A 715 -16.68 -38.06 45.69
N GLU A 716 -15.97 -36.99 46.02
CA GLU A 716 -14.97 -36.95 47.11
C GLU A 716 -15.45 -36.17 48.36
N SER A 717 -16.72 -35.76 48.39
CA SER A 717 -17.38 -35.09 49.53
C SER A 717 -18.37 -35.98 50.27
#